data_AF-A0A1X9LQ89-F1
#
_entry.id   AF-A0A1X9LQ89-F1
#
_cell.length_a   1.000
_cell.length_b   1.000
_cell.length_c   1.000
_cell.angle_alpha   90.00
_cell.angle_beta   90.00
_cell.angle_gamma   90.00
#
_symmetry.space_group_name_H-M   'P 1'
#
loop_
_entity.id
_entity.type
_entity.pdbx_description
1 polymer ?
#
loop_
_entity_poly.entity_id
_entity_poly.type
_entity_poly.pdbx_seq_one_letter_code
_entity_poly.pdbx_strand_id
1 'polypeptide(L)'
;MGAVAVALAPGMALSAASVAVAAPAPDPVVASGSDWSVTTTPGGYLVDLKLDEPLPMVNDAPTIIVDGEPLGLAQESEDGLSLSIVTNDPSVADATDVSKGWSSGEEDKASETTETPVTEESPQSRIMTEQLDALAQAAAVPDPSTLGQYGVTEAEYDFGDQAIALAAIGGIRGEMTGKMYLTDATGERPTIVLLHGRHTSCSGQGANPLRWPCGPTQMNVRSYLGYEGTARALASNGYNVLSIAANSVNSNDNQLALDYGAQARGQLILDTLSMLEKANAGAAVSYDDITTATDTVPSVTTTRTLDEALVRATTRTDQPAAPSGVTAASLKGRFDLDHVGIMGHSRGGEGVVSAATLNQGLAKPFGIESVLPLAPVDFGRMTLPDVPTAVFLPYCDGDVSNQQGQHFIDDSRHAFDDNVLRSAVWVMGANHNFFNTVWTPGLYPAATSDDWSTRDTTSSCSTRDSTRLTAAQQYQVGVSYMTGFFRLTMGGETQFQSLFDGSVKPSTTATSYADVRVMATQPASSTSLVTDFTTNNSLIRVSGGATAAVCTNLSGRTVSQSLPFCATTKGSSQVPHWTPGSFAPNVPEFPTTRFLWTGASTTDPSVPSTGQLRITVPADYRDLSTRSQITLKTAPDESVPSGTDFTITVVDGTGATYQVAASALNPLAINRMPGGTNTTLNKIVLQQLTIPTSTITGIDLRDVREIRLTAGVGADGTGTGGVYLSDLAFDTPSVGTPVVQTRTTVNIAPTAVEEGSGPGSAEVAAYLSRADTKPVTGYVSVLGSASGAVGIGMEKVTFQPGETCKTVTVATLGNSAASDKGSTNFKVSATNTSNAVMGAQAFNNLTVREDDGTTGTEIPPVGIQGDACAEYEASLAPVPLAVDKEAVAPGDSFTVTASGFRVGEAVLFGFAGADLGVVIADDAGAATWTVNVPVNSTLGAADVTALGAGSKRDARAAVSVLAPTTTVLAAPTSSTEGDEVAFAATVTGADVEGTVSFTEGDTVLGTADVVDGVATFRYAGLAVGEHTVVASFGQTATAFASVSDPVVITVAAAPVPSPTASPTPGGNAVPAGTGSSSGDLASTGLNVSLWILGSILVLGAGASILVMVRRRRVTE
;
A
#
# COMPACT_ATOMS: atom_id res chain seq x y z
N MET A 1 15.29 -33.34 64.13
CA MET A 1 14.92 -34.28 65.23
C MET A 1 13.45 -34.64 65.06
N GLY A 2 13.03 -35.82 65.55
CA GLY A 2 11.65 -36.29 65.42
C GLY A 2 11.46 -37.16 64.16
N ALA A 3 11.25 -38.45 64.38
CA ALA A 3 10.90 -39.43 63.35
C ALA A 3 9.99 -40.49 63.98
N VAL A 4 8.95 -40.92 63.26
CA VAL A 4 8.19 -42.16 63.49
C VAL A 4 7.77 -42.69 62.11
N ALA A 5 7.78 -44.00 61.92
CA ALA A 5 7.39 -44.67 60.68
C ALA A 5 6.06 -45.43 60.85
N VAL A 6 5.50 -45.90 59.72
CA VAL A 6 4.99 -47.27 59.41
C VAL A 6 4.03 -47.10 58.20
N ALA A 7 4.12 -47.74 57.02
CA ALA A 7 4.74 -48.95 56.46
C ALA A 7 3.77 -50.13 56.22
N LEU A 8 3.53 -50.45 54.93
CA LEU A 8 2.94 -51.68 54.36
C LEU A 8 1.43 -51.92 54.66
N ALA A 9 0.60 -52.59 53.83
CA ALA A 9 0.80 -53.33 52.56
C ALA A 9 -0.45 -53.18 51.62
N PRO A 10 -0.42 -53.63 50.35
CA PRO A 10 -1.49 -53.39 49.36
C PRO A 10 -2.39 -54.61 49.01
N GLY A 11 -3.53 -54.37 48.34
CA GLY A 11 -4.06 -55.29 47.31
C GLY A 11 -5.58 -55.57 47.28
N MET A 12 -6.24 -55.12 46.19
CA MET A 12 -7.41 -55.74 45.50
C MET A 12 -8.76 -55.90 46.27
N ALA A 13 -9.95 -55.77 45.65
CA ALA A 13 -10.35 -55.32 44.31
C ALA A 13 -11.88 -55.05 44.25
N LEU A 14 -12.41 -54.86 43.02
CA LEU A 14 -13.81 -54.72 42.58
C LEU A 14 -14.46 -53.32 42.60
N SER A 15 -14.51 -52.79 41.37
CA SER A 15 -15.47 -51.85 40.78
C SER A 15 -16.81 -51.59 41.49
N ALA A 16 -17.15 -50.32 41.62
CA ALA A 16 -18.49 -49.80 41.44
C ALA A 16 -18.42 -48.69 40.37
N ALA A 17 -19.41 -48.61 39.47
CA ALA A 17 -19.41 -47.61 38.40
C ALA A 17 -19.86 -46.24 38.95
N SER A 18 -18.94 -45.27 38.99
CA SER A 18 -19.27 -43.87 39.22
C SER A 18 -19.78 -43.25 37.93
N VAL A 19 -21.02 -42.77 37.92
CA VAL A 19 -21.50 -41.89 36.85
C VAL A 19 -20.65 -40.62 36.90
N ALA A 20 -19.88 -40.36 35.85
CA ALA A 20 -19.19 -39.10 35.69
C ALA A 20 -20.24 -38.03 35.41
N VAL A 21 -20.59 -37.26 36.44
CA VAL A 21 -21.20 -35.94 36.25
C VAL A 21 -20.16 -35.13 35.48
N ALA A 22 -20.53 -34.61 34.31
CA ALA A 22 -19.66 -33.70 33.57
C ALA A 22 -19.29 -32.54 34.51
N ALA A 23 -18.01 -32.21 34.62
CA ALA A 23 -17.63 -30.93 35.18
C ALA A 23 -18.31 -29.84 34.33
N PRO A 24 -18.86 -28.77 34.93
CA PRO A 24 -19.21 -27.60 34.14
C PRO A 24 -17.95 -27.15 33.38
N ALA A 25 -18.11 -26.76 32.12
CA ALA A 25 -17.06 -25.99 31.45
C ALA A 25 -16.74 -24.76 32.33
N PRO A 26 -15.48 -24.32 32.42
CA PRO A 26 -15.20 -23.01 33.00
C PRO A 26 -16.00 -21.97 32.22
N ASP A 27 -16.62 -21.01 32.92
CA ASP A 27 -17.20 -19.86 32.24
C ASP A 27 -16.07 -19.16 31.47
N PRO A 28 -16.23 -18.91 30.16
CA PRO A 28 -15.16 -18.30 29.37
C PRO A 28 -15.00 -16.81 29.70
N VAL A 29 -15.98 -16.20 30.37
CA VAL A 29 -15.92 -14.81 30.84
C VAL A 29 -15.30 -14.78 32.24
N VAL A 30 -14.15 -14.10 32.38
CA VAL A 30 -13.42 -13.97 33.66
C VAL A 30 -13.78 -12.70 34.43
N ALA A 31 -14.09 -11.61 33.71
CA ALA A 31 -14.61 -10.36 34.27
C ALA A 31 -15.69 -9.77 33.35
N SER A 32 -16.66 -9.02 33.89
CA SER A 32 -17.74 -8.42 33.10
C SER A 32 -18.42 -7.26 33.81
N GLY A 33 -18.76 -6.21 33.06
CA GLY A 33 -19.62 -5.11 33.47
C GLY A 33 -21.06 -5.26 33.00
N SER A 34 -21.77 -4.13 32.90
CA SER A 34 -23.10 -4.02 32.28
C SER A 34 -23.07 -4.13 30.74
N ASP A 35 -21.95 -3.72 30.19
CA ASP A 35 -21.73 -3.24 28.82
C ASP A 35 -20.46 -3.85 28.20
N TRP A 36 -19.55 -4.37 29.02
CA TRP A 36 -18.30 -5.01 28.62
C TRP A 36 -18.13 -6.43 29.17
N SER A 37 -17.31 -7.24 28.51
CA SER A 37 -16.93 -8.59 28.94
C SER A 37 -15.50 -8.92 28.56
N VAL A 38 -14.77 -9.51 29.52
CA VAL A 38 -13.41 -10.04 29.35
C VAL A 38 -13.50 -11.56 29.25
N THR A 39 -13.21 -12.09 28.06
CA THR A 39 -13.38 -13.50 27.72
C THR A 39 -12.02 -14.15 27.49
N THR A 40 -11.71 -15.27 28.14
CA THR A 40 -10.51 -16.06 27.84
C THR A 40 -10.58 -16.59 26.42
N THR A 41 -9.55 -16.33 25.64
CA THR A 41 -9.44 -16.70 24.22
C THR A 41 -8.02 -17.20 23.95
N PRO A 42 -7.72 -17.85 22.79
CA PRO A 42 -6.37 -18.00 22.25
C PRO A 42 -5.72 -16.62 21.99
N GLY A 43 -5.38 -15.96 23.08
CA GLY A 43 -5.11 -14.53 23.23
C GLY A 43 -4.53 -14.18 24.60
N GLY A 44 -4.96 -14.89 25.63
CA GLY A 44 -5.16 -14.28 26.94
C GLY A 44 -6.62 -13.89 27.02
N TYR A 45 -6.92 -12.62 26.72
CA TYR A 45 -8.24 -12.06 26.96
C TYR A 45 -8.74 -11.25 25.77
N LEU A 46 -9.91 -11.62 25.24
CA LEU A 46 -10.73 -10.76 24.41
C LEU A 46 -11.49 -9.81 25.34
N VAL A 47 -11.20 -8.52 25.26
CA VAL A 47 -11.96 -7.47 25.94
C VAL A 47 -12.92 -6.86 24.93
N ASP A 48 -14.20 -7.18 25.09
CA ASP A 48 -15.30 -6.61 24.30
C ASP A 48 -15.99 -5.51 25.11
N LEU A 49 -16.16 -4.33 24.50
CA LEU A 49 -16.90 -3.19 25.04
C LEU A 49 -18.03 -2.83 24.07
N LYS A 50 -19.28 -2.87 24.52
CA LYS A 50 -20.43 -2.37 23.77
C LYS A 50 -20.59 -0.88 24.01
N LEU A 51 -21.03 -0.16 22.97
CA LEU A 51 -21.25 1.28 23.01
C LEU A 51 -22.76 1.56 22.90
N ASP A 52 -23.26 2.49 23.71
CA ASP A 52 -24.67 2.94 23.64
C ASP A 52 -24.99 3.64 22.31
N GLU A 53 -23.98 4.21 21.64
CA GLU A 53 -24.06 4.84 20.32
C GLU A 53 -22.75 4.63 19.52
N PRO A 54 -22.77 4.75 18.17
CA PRO A 54 -21.57 4.58 17.36
C PRO A 54 -20.48 5.62 17.65
N LEU A 55 -19.22 5.26 17.48
CA LEU A 55 -18.10 6.19 17.69
C LEU A 55 -18.20 7.47 16.83
N PRO A 56 -17.75 8.63 17.37
CA PRO A 56 -17.63 9.84 16.57
C PRO A 56 -16.55 9.66 15.48
N MET A 57 -16.77 10.27 14.31
CA MET A 57 -15.77 10.24 13.23
C MET A 57 -14.67 11.29 13.45
N VAL A 58 -13.78 10.99 14.40
CA VAL A 58 -12.47 11.66 14.58
C VAL A 58 -11.39 11.00 13.72
N ASN A 59 -10.25 11.67 13.56
CA ASN A 59 -9.11 11.16 12.80
C ASN A 59 -8.24 10.17 13.58
N ASP A 60 -8.32 10.16 14.91
CA ASP A 60 -7.66 9.19 15.80
C ASP A 60 -8.14 7.75 15.53
N ALA A 61 -7.47 6.78 16.14
CA ALA A 61 -7.88 5.38 16.17
C ALA A 61 -8.36 5.00 17.59
N PRO A 62 -9.43 4.19 17.74
CA PRO A 62 -9.95 3.83 19.05
C PRO A 62 -9.04 2.83 19.77
N THR A 63 -8.91 2.99 21.09
CA THR A 63 -8.33 2.00 22.02
C THR A 63 -9.40 1.60 23.04
N ILE A 64 -9.20 0.46 23.68
CA ILE A 64 -9.87 0.15 24.95
C ILE A 64 -8.94 0.53 26.10
N ILE A 65 -9.52 1.02 27.19
CA ILE A 65 -8.88 1.31 28.48
C ILE A 65 -9.42 0.29 29.48
N VAL A 66 -8.57 -0.25 30.36
CA VAL A 66 -8.99 -1.11 31.48
C VAL A 66 -8.38 -0.57 32.77
N ASP A 67 -9.23 -0.33 33.78
CA ASP A 67 -8.88 0.24 35.09
C ASP A 67 -7.99 1.51 35.06
N GLY A 68 -7.99 2.23 33.93
CA GLY A 68 -7.21 3.44 33.69
C GLY A 68 -5.92 3.28 32.85
N GLU A 69 -5.63 2.09 32.31
CA GLU A 69 -4.48 1.86 31.41
C GLU A 69 -4.95 1.50 29.98
N PRO A 70 -4.42 2.13 28.91
CA PRO A 70 -4.84 1.85 27.53
C PRO A 70 -4.20 0.57 26.97
N LEU A 71 -5.01 -0.38 26.51
CA LEU A 71 -4.57 -1.68 25.99
C LEU A 71 -3.98 -1.61 24.56
N GLY A 72 -4.33 -0.59 23.79
CA GLY A 72 -3.98 -0.46 22.37
C GLY A 72 -5.18 -0.52 21.43
N LEU A 73 -4.92 -0.50 20.12
CA LEU A 73 -5.98 -0.33 19.12
C LEU A 73 -7.05 -1.42 19.15
N ALA A 74 -8.30 -0.99 19.28
CA ALA A 74 -9.46 -1.86 19.28
C ALA A 74 -10.08 -1.95 17.87
N GLN A 75 -10.60 -3.13 17.52
CA GLN A 75 -11.39 -3.35 16.32
C GLN A 75 -12.84 -2.90 16.56
N GLU A 76 -13.28 -1.95 15.73
CA GLU A 76 -14.65 -1.47 15.64
C GLU A 76 -15.52 -2.45 14.84
N SER A 77 -16.74 -2.73 15.32
CA SER A 77 -17.73 -3.55 14.61
C SER A 77 -18.31 -2.82 13.39
N GLU A 78 -18.89 -3.56 12.44
CA GLU A 78 -19.41 -2.97 11.19
C GLU A 78 -20.58 -1.98 11.40
N ASP A 79 -21.29 -2.08 12.52
CA ASP A 79 -22.34 -1.14 12.94
C ASP A 79 -21.82 0.05 13.76
N GLY A 80 -20.56 -0.01 14.21
CA GLY A 80 -19.91 0.95 15.11
C GLY A 80 -20.28 0.82 16.59
N LEU A 81 -21.07 -0.20 16.97
CA LEU A 81 -21.67 -0.33 18.31
C LEU A 81 -20.86 -1.19 19.29
N SER A 82 -19.68 -1.68 18.91
CA SER A 82 -18.74 -2.31 19.84
C SER A 82 -17.29 -2.11 19.44
N LEU A 83 -16.43 -2.03 20.45
CA LEU A 83 -14.99 -2.15 20.35
C LEU A 83 -14.55 -3.51 20.91
N SER A 84 -13.53 -4.10 20.31
CA SER A 84 -12.96 -5.39 20.72
C SER A 84 -11.43 -5.35 20.65
N ILE A 85 -10.73 -5.87 21.65
CA ILE A 85 -9.27 -6.05 21.59
C ILE A 85 -8.87 -7.39 22.21
N VAL A 86 -7.92 -8.09 21.57
CA VAL A 86 -7.26 -9.25 22.17
C VAL A 86 -5.99 -8.76 22.88
N THR A 87 -5.97 -8.82 24.21
CA THR A 87 -4.84 -8.44 25.04
C THR A 87 -4.24 -9.63 25.79
N ASN A 88 -2.99 -9.47 26.24
CA ASN A 88 -2.27 -10.41 27.08
C ASN A 88 -1.93 -9.85 28.47
N ASP A 89 -2.44 -8.67 28.84
CA ASP A 89 -2.26 -8.18 30.21
C ASP A 89 -3.17 -8.98 31.16
N PRO A 90 -2.64 -9.74 32.13
CA PRO A 90 -3.47 -10.46 33.09
C PRO A 90 -4.23 -9.54 34.05
N SER A 91 -3.94 -8.23 34.12
CA SER A 91 -4.74 -7.27 34.90
C SER A 91 -6.22 -7.32 34.54
N VAL A 92 -6.54 -7.48 33.25
CA VAL A 92 -7.92 -7.42 32.76
C VAL A 92 -8.78 -8.61 33.21
N ALA A 93 -8.16 -9.69 33.68
CA ALA A 93 -8.88 -10.81 34.29
C ALA A 93 -9.52 -10.44 35.65
N ASP A 94 -8.99 -9.42 36.32
CA ASP A 94 -9.52 -8.84 37.56
C ASP A 94 -10.19 -7.46 37.32
N ALA A 95 -10.47 -7.11 36.05
CA ALA A 95 -10.95 -5.78 35.63
C ALA A 95 -12.15 -5.27 36.42
N THR A 96 -12.16 -3.97 36.75
CA THR A 96 -13.29 -3.30 37.43
C THR A 96 -13.98 -2.23 36.58
N ASP A 97 -13.25 -1.56 35.70
CA ASP A 97 -13.75 -0.67 34.64
C ASP A 97 -13.14 -1.05 33.28
N VAL A 98 -13.95 -0.99 32.23
CA VAL A 98 -13.49 -1.07 30.85
C VAL A 98 -14.22 0.02 30.07
N SER A 99 -13.45 0.88 29.41
CA SER A 99 -13.96 2.10 28.77
C SER A 99 -13.26 2.35 27.42
N LYS A 100 -13.86 3.19 26.56
CA LYS A 100 -13.24 3.58 25.28
C LYS A 100 -12.19 4.67 25.51
N GLY A 101 -11.17 4.69 24.67
CA GLY A 101 -10.20 5.78 24.58
C GLY A 101 -9.69 5.97 23.15
N TRP A 102 -8.69 6.81 22.97
CA TRP A 102 -8.12 7.14 21.65
C TRP A 102 -6.59 6.94 21.62
N SER A 103 -6.00 6.66 20.45
CA SER A 103 -4.59 6.24 20.36
C SER A 103 -3.59 7.34 20.73
N SER A 104 -4.00 8.61 20.70
CA SER A 104 -3.23 9.75 21.23
C SER A 104 -3.37 9.96 22.76
N GLY A 105 -4.38 9.38 23.41
CA GLY A 105 -4.61 9.47 24.85
C GLY A 105 -6.04 9.12 25.33
N GLU A 106 -6.20 9.07 26.66
CA GLU A 106 -7.43 8.69 27.37
C GLU A 106 -8.52 9.79 27.41
N GLU A 107 -8.22 11.02 26.96
CA GLU A 107 -9.11 12.18 27.12
C GLU A 107 -10.28 12.18 26.10
N ASP A 108 -11.49 12.51 26.58
CA ASP A 108 -12.68 12.76 25.73
C ASP A 108 -12.35 13.74 24.58
N LYS A 109 -12.67 13.38 23.34
CA LYS A 109 -12.52 14.28 22.19
C LYS A 109 -13.58 15.39 22.24
N ALA A 110 -13.27 16.56 21.70
CA ALA A 110 -14.17 17.72 21.79
C ALA A 110 -15.53 17.53 21.09
N SER A 111 -15.63 16.58 20.16
CA SER A 111 -16.88 16.13 19.54
C SER A 111 -17.86 15.43 20.49
N GLU A 112 -17.43 15.04 21.70
CA GLU A 112 -18.15 14.10 22.57
C GLU A 112 -18.94 14.76 23.72
N THR A 113 -18.90 16.09 23.92
CA THR A 113 -19.56 16.75 25.08
C THR A 113 -20.12 18.16 24.82
N THR A 114 -21.09 18.61 25.64
CA THR A 114 -21.97 19.76 25.32
C THR A 114 -22.31 20.76 26.46
N GLU A 115 -21.62 20.76 27.62
CA GLU A 115 -21.92 21.70 28.76
C GLU A 115 -20.71 22.52 29.27
N THR A 116 -20.93 23.53 30.15
CA THR A 116 -19.93 24.59 30.47
C THR A 116 -20.04 25.23 31.88
N PRO A 117 -18.93 25.36 32.63
CA PRO A 117 -18.67 26.51 33.52
C PRO A 117 -17.34 27.29 33.23
N VAL A 118 -16.86 28.14 34.16
CA VAL A 118 -15.89 29.24 33.88
C VAL A 118 -14.84 29.48 35.00
N THR A 119 -13.57 29.71 34.65
CA THR A 119 -12.59 30.60 35.39
C THR A 119 -11.41 31.08 34.48
N GLU A 120 -10.37 31.73 35.04
CA GLU A 120 -9.37 32.60 34.35
C GLU A 120 -8.01 31.97 33.93
N GLU A 121 -7.20 32.72 33.16
CA GLU A 121 -5.90 32.36 32.53
C GLU A 121 -4.77 31.92 33.49
N SER A 122 -3.82 31.12 32.97
CA SER A 122 -2.63 30.67 33.72
C SER A 122 -1.47 31.69 33.76
N PRO A 123 -0.60 31.65 34.79
CA PRO A 123 0.60 32.50 34.83
C PRO A 123 1.69 32.15 33.79
N GLN A 124 1.63 30.97 33.15
CA GLN A 124 2.72 30.48 32.30
C GLN A 124 2.71 31.09 30.88
N SER A 125 1.53 31.30 30.29
CA SER A 125 1.38 31.88 28.94
C SER A 125 2.15 33.22 28.84
N ARG A 126 2.00 34.08 29.87
CA ARG A 126 2.65 35.40 29.95
C ARG A 126 4.19 35.34 29.85
N ILE A 127 4.84 34.41 30.57
CA ILE A 127 6.31 34.31 30.59
C ILE A 127 6.84 33.90 29.21
N MET A 128 6.13 33.01 28.49
CA MET A 128 6.55 32.65 27.14
C MET A 128 6.26 33.77 26.12
N THR A 129 5.17 34.53 26.27
CA THR A 129 4.93 35.73 25.45
C THR A 129 6.04 36.77 25.64
N GLU A 130 6.45 37.05 26.89
CA GLU A 130 7.57 37.95 27.19
C GLU A 130 8.90 37.48 26.54
N GLN A 131 9.12 36.16 26.41
CA GLN A 131 10.25 35.58 25.68
C GLN A 131 10.11 35.65 24.16
N LEU A 132 8.89 35.47 23.63
CA LEU A 132 8.59 35.56 22.18
C LEU A 132 8.66 36.98 21.63
N ASP A 133 8.47 37.99 22.48
CA ASP A 133 8.64 39.41 22.16
C ASP A 133 10.10 39.88 22.27
N ALA A 134 10.90 39.21 23.11
CA ALA A 134 12.34 39.48 23.25
C ALA A 134 13.19 38.95 22.07
N LEU A 135 12.62 38.11 21.21
CA LEU A 135 13.33 37.50 20.08
C LEU A 135 13.50 38.46 18.89
N ALA A 136 14.72 38.48 18.33
CA ALA A 136 15.01 39.12 17.05
C ALA A 136 14.37 38.29 15.91
N GLN A 137 13.17 38.69 15.50
CA GLN A 137 12.38 37.98 14.49
C GLN A 137 13.04 38.06 13.10
N ALA A 138 12.90 37.00 12.31
CA ALA A 138 13.23 37.05 10.89
C ALA A 138 12.37 38.12 10.18
N ALA A 139 12.92 38.75 9.13
CA ALA A 139 12.15 39.72 8.34
C ALA A 139 10.98 39.02 7.65
N ALA A 140 9.75 39.46 7.93
CA ALA A 140 8.54 38.86 7.39
C ALA A 140 8.54 38.87 5.86
N VAL A 141 8.32 37.71 5.24
CA VAL A 141 8.33 37.56 3.78
C VAL A 141 7.03 38.12 3.18
N PRO A 142 7.03 38.60 1.92
CA PRO A 142 5.78 38.95 1.22
C PRO A 142 4.83 37.76 1.25
N ASP A 143 3.53 37.99 1.45
CA ASP A 143 2.62 36.87 1.66
C ASP A 143 2.39 36.02 0.39
N PRO A 144 2.78 34.72 0.37
CA PRO A 144 2.60 33.84 -0.78
C PRO A 144 1.13 33.62 -1.17
N SER A 145 0.15 33.86 -0.28
CA SER A 145 -1.28 33.78 -0.63
C SER A 145 -1.76 34.91 -1.55
N THR A 146 -0.94 35.95 -1.74
CA THR A 146 -1.22 37.05 -2.67
C THR A 146 -1.54 36.51 -4.06
N LEU A 147 -2.76 36.81 -4.54
CA LEU A 147 -3.24 36.39 -5.84
C LEU A 147 -2.29 36.88 -6.95
N GLY A 148 -1.97 35.98 -7.87
CA GLY A 148 -1.08 36.27 -8.98
C GLY A 148 -1.78 36.97 -10.15
N GLN A 149 -1.12 36.98 -11.31
CA GLN A 149 -1.58 37.70 -12.51
C GLN A 149 -2.65 36.97 -13.34
N TYR A 150 -2.90 35.69 -13.06
CA TYR A 150 -3.76 34.83 -13.88
C TYR A 150 -5.19 34.75 -13.36
N GLY A 151 -6.16 34.66 -14.27
CA GLY A 151 -7.53 34.32 -13.96
C GLY A 151 -7.66 32.85 -13.53
N VAL A 152 -8.69 32.56 -12.74
CA VAL A 152 -9.00 31.20 -12.26
C VAL A 152 -10.41 30.81 -12.71
N THR A 153 -10.51 29.68 -13.42
CA THR A 153 -11.78 29.03 -13.78
C THR A 153 -12.01 27.86 -12.82
N GLU A 154 -13.07 27.94 -12.03
CA GLU A 154 -13.44 26.88 -11.08
C GLU A 154 -14.48 25.96 -11.69
N ALA A 155 -14.25 24.64 -11.62
CA ALA A 155 -15.14 23.63 -12.20
C ALA A 155 -15.20 22.38 -11.32
N GLU A 156 -16.40 21.85 -11.12
CA GLU A 156 -16.62 20.63 -10.34
C GLU A 156 -17.01 19.46 -11.23
N TYR A 157 -16.51 18.27 -10.90
CA TYR A 157 -16.86 17.02 -11.57
C TYR A 157 -17.35 16.00 -10.55
N ASP A 158 -18.36 15.21 -10.92
CA ASP A 158 -18.99 14.25 -10.03
C ASP A 158 -19.42 13.00 -10.81
N PHE A 159 -18.49 12.05 -11.01
CA PHE A 159 -18.72 10.88 -11.87
C PHE A 159 -19.75 9.89 -11.30
N GLY A 160 -19.86 9.80 -9.98
CA GLY A 160 -20.68 8.82 -9.29
C GLY A 160 -20.20 8.59 -7.88
N ASP A 161 -21.06 8.02 -7.04
CA ASP A 161 -20.79 7.80 -5.62
C ASP A 161 -20.10 6.42 -5.41
N GLN A 162 -20.16 5.56 -6.45
CA GLN A 162 -19.45 4.28 -6.57
C GLN A 162 -18.79 4.17 -7.97
N ALA A 163 -18.13 5.25 -8.41
CA ALA A 163 -17.51 5.39 -9.72
C ALA A 163 -16.18 4.62 -9.91
N ILE A 164 -15.43 4.38 -8.83
CA ILE A 164 -14.10 3.73 -8.89
C ILE A 164 -13.98 2.61 -7.86
N ALA A 165 -13.20 1.57 -8.14
CA ALA A 165 -12.87 0.53 -7.16
C ALA A 165 -11.72 1.02 -6.27
N LEU A 166 -11.86 0.93 -4.95
CA LEU A 166 -10.85 1.45 -4.01
C LEU A 166 -9.85 0.35 -3.63
N ALA A 167 -8.56 0.69 -3.61
CA ALA A 167 -7.50 -0.25 -3.24
C ALA A 167 -7.45 -0.55 -1.74
N ALA A 168 -7.14 -1.81 -1.39
CA ALA A 168 -6.86 -2.28 -0.01
C ALA A 168 -7.97 -2.06 1.05
N ILE A 169 -9.22 -1.80 0.63
CA ILE A 169 -10.34 -1.47 1.52
C ILE A 169 -11.58 -2.35 1.22
N GLY A 170 -11.51 -3.62 1.61
CA GLY A 170 -12.63 -4.58 1.52
C GLY A 170 -13.24 -4.85 0.13
N GLY A 171 -12.61 -4.38 -0.95
CA GLY A 171 -13.12 -4.53 -2.33
C GLY A 171 -14.28 -3.59 -2.69
N ILE A 172 -14.54 -2.55 -1.89
CA ILE A 172 -15.65 -1.61 -2.14
C ILE A 172 -15.37 -0.65 -3.30
N ARG A 173 -16.42 0.09 -3.69
CA ARG A 173 -16.31 1.22 -4.62
C ARG A 173 -16.46 2.56 -3.89
N GLY A 174 -15.83 3.59 -4.43
CA GLY A 174 -15.90 4.97 -3.94
C GLY A 174 -16.22 5.96 -5.03
N GLU A 175 -16.35 7.21 -4.64
CA GLU A 175 -16.65 8.29 -5.55
C GLU A 175 -15.43 8.70 -6.38
N MET A 176 -15.69 9.38 -7.51
CA MET A 176 -14.66 10.03 -8.30
C MET A 176 -15.11 11.47 -8.55
N THR A 177 -14.92 12.31 -7.53
CA THR A 177 -15.62 13.59 -7.38
C THR A 177 -14.68 14.63 -6.77
N GLY A 178 -14.77 15.88 -7.26
CA GLY A 178 -13.88 16.94 -6.80
C GLY A 178 -14.04 18.26 -7.55
N LYS A 179 -13.11 19.19 -7.30
CA LYS A 179 -13.09 20.54 -7.87
C LYS A 179 -11.72 20.90 -8.44
N MET A 180 -11.73 21.31 -9.70
CA MET A 180 -10.62 21.90 -10.42
C MET A 180 -10.61 23.43 -10.26
N TYR A 181 -9.43 23.99 -10.04
CA TYR A 181 -9.11 25.42 -10.07
C TYR A 181 -8.08 25.59 -11.18
N LEU A 182 -8.57 25.98 -12.37
CA LEU A 182 -7.79 26.01 -13.59
C LEU A 182 -7.30 27.43 -13.87
N THR A 183 -6.00 27.59 -14.06
CA THR A 183 -5.42 28.88 -14.46
C THR A 183 -5.75 29.21 -15.93
N ASP A 184 -5.78 30.50 -16.28
CA ASP A 184 -5.83 30.98 -17.67
C ASP A 184 -4.45 31.16 -18.32
N ALA A 185 -3.36 30.83 -17.59
CA ALA A 185 -2.03 30.71 -18.14
C ALA A 185 -1.97 29.72 -19.32
N THR A 186 -1.24 30.06 -20.38
CA THR A 186 -1.18 29.27 -21.61
C THR A 186 -0.27 28.05 -21.50
N GLY A 187 -0.76 26.91 -22.00
CA GLY A 187 0.00 25.64 -22.08
C GLY A 187 -0.21 24.74 -20.87
N GLU A 188 0.58 23.68 -20.79
CA GLU A 188 0.61 22.79 -19.64
C GLU A 188 1.24 23.50 -18.43
N ARG A 189 0.67 23.24 -17.24
CA ARG A 189 0.98 23.93 -15.98
C ARG A 189 1.16 22.90 -14.87
N PRO A 190 2.13 23.09 -13.93
CA PRO A 190 2.32 22.18 -12.81
C PRO A 190 1.03 21.91 -12.03
N THR A 191 0.81 20.64 -11.70
CA THR A 191 -0.45 20.15 -11.17
C THR A 191 -0.36 19.89 -9.67
N ILE A 192 -1.33 20.36 -8.89
CA ILE A 192 -1.35 20.16 -7.44
C ILE A 192 -2.64 19.44 -7.03
N VAL A 193 -2.53 18.36 -6.25
CA VAL A 193 -3.68 17.62 -5.70
C VAL A 193 -3.81 17.85 -4.21
N LEU A 194 -5.00 18.26 -3.75
CA LEU A 194 -5.34 18.50 -2.35
C LEU A 194 -6.34 17.41 -1.89
N LEU A 195 -5.96 16.67 -0.86
CA LEU A 195 -6.77 15.61 -0.25
C LEU A 195 -7.10 15.93 1.21
N HIS A 196 -8.30 15.55 1.66
CA HIS A 196 -8.77 15.80 3.01
C HIS A 196 -8.63 14.60 3.97
N GLY A 197 -8.84 14.87 5.27
CA GLY A 197 -8.82 13.90 6.36
C GLY A 197 -10.12 13.12 6.54
N ARG A 198 -10.15 12.29 7.59
CA ARG A 198 -11.32 11.51 7.99
C ARG A 198 -12.29 12.38 8.81
N HIS A 199 -13.42 12.71 8.21
CA HIS A 199 -14.54 13.39 8.84
C HIS A 199 -15.85 12.93 8.21
N THR A 200 -16.96 13.10 8.92
CA THR A 200 -18.28 12.54 8.57
C THR A 200 -18.69 12.80 7.13
N SER A 201 -18.92 11.72 6.38
CA SER A 201 -19.24 11.73 4.94
C SER A 201 -20.61 12.31 4.62
N CYS A 202 -21.59 12.13 5.50
CA CYS A 202 -23.00 12.44 5.27
C CYS A 202 -23.61 13.16 6.48
N SER A 203 -24.59 14.04 6.26
CA SER A 203 -25.27 14.77 7.34
C SER A 203 -26.77 14.88 7.10
N GLY A 204 -27.60 14.58 8.10
CA GLY A 204 -29.05 14.64 7.97
C GLY A 204 -29.82 13.97 9.09
N GLN A 205 -30.99 13.39 8.75
CA GLN A 205 -31.85 12.65 9.66
C GLN A 205 -32.16 11.27 9.09
N GLY A 206 -32.02 10.22 9.91
CA GLY A 206 -32.21 8.83 9.50
C GLY A 206 -30.97 8.20 8.84
N ALA A 207 -30.82 6.89 9.06
CA ALA A 207 -29.62 6.08 8.79
C ALA A 207 -28.35 6.57 9.55
N ASN A 208 -27.38 5.66 9.73
CA ASN A 208 -26.11 5.99 10.36
C ASN A 208 -25.34 6.99 9.45
N PRO A 209 -24.99 8.22 9.91
CA PRO A 209 -24.29 9.23 9.11
C PRO A 209 -22.84 8.85 8.75
N LEU A 210 -22.32 7.76 9.33
CA LEU A 210 -21.01 7.19 9.02
C LEU A 210 -21.03 6.37 7.71
N ARG A 211 -22.19 5.96 7.17
CA ARG A 211 -22.28 5.13 5.95
C ARG A 211 -22.33 5.97 4.66
N TRP A 212 -21.67 5.46 3.60
CA TRP A 212 -21.63 6.02 2.25
C TRP A 212 -22.11 4.98 1.21
N PRO A 213 -22.80 5.35 0.12
CA PRO A 213 -23.32 6.68 -0.22
C PRO A 213 -24.39 7.20 0.74
N CYS A 214 -24.61 8.51 0.73
CA CYS A 214 -25.57 9.15 1.64
C CYS A 214 -27.02 8.73 1.37
N GLY A 215 -27.79 8.57 2.44
CA GLY A 215 -29.22 8.25 2.35
C GLY A 215 -30.06 9.39 1.77
N PRO A 216 -31.29 9.13 1.27
CA PRO A 216 -32.13 10.12 0.58
C PRO A 216 -32.64 11.27 1.46
N THR A 217 -32.36 11.24 2.76
CA THR A 217 -32.68 12.27 3.77
C THR A 217 -31.42 12.93 4.36
N GLN A 218 -30.26 12.69 3.74
CA GLN A 218 -28.95 13.23 4.10
C GLN A 218 -28.38 14.07 2.94
N MET A 219 -27.49 15.02 3.26
CA MET A 219 -26.66 15.73 2.28
C MET A 219 -25.23 15.17 2.28
N ASN A 220 -24.59 15.22 1.12
CA ASN A 220 -23.16 14.96 0.97
C ASN A 220 -22.34 16.06 1.67
N VAL A 221 -21.36 15.69 2.50
CA VAL A 221 -20.39 16.64 3.03
C VAL A 221 -19.32 16.88 1.96
N ARG A 222 -19.35 18.08 1.35
CA ARG A 222 -18.53 18.45 0.18
C ARG A 222 -17.10 18.83 0.58
N SER A 223 -16.43 17.88 1.22
CA SER A 223 -15.08 17.84 1.79
C SER A 223 -14.00 18.58 0.98
N TYR A 224 -14.00 18.36 -0.34
CA TYR A 224 -13.06 18.95 -1.29
C TYR A 224 -13.16 20.49 -1.42
N LEU A 225 -14.16 21.14 -0.83
CA LEU A 225 -14.22 22.60 -0.71
C LEU A 225 -13.34 23.17 0.42
N GLY A 226 -12.75 22.35 1.29
CA GLY A 226 -12.05 22.82 2.49
C GLY A 226 -10.91 23.83 2.24
N TYR A 227 -10.19 23.71 1.12
CA TYR A 227 -8.91 24.39 0.88
C TYR A 227 -8.93 25.43 -0.26
N GLU A 228 -10.10 26.02 -0.55
CA GLU A 228 -10.26 26.89 -1.73
C GLU A 228 -9.28 28.08 -1.76
N GLY A 229 -8.90 28.62 -0.60
CA GLY A 229 -7.96 29.75 -0.50
C GLY A 229 -6.59 29.40 -1.07
N THR A 230 -6.03 28.27 -0.64
CA THR A 230 -4.77 27.71 -1.16
C THR A 230 -4.88 27.44 -2.66
N ALA A 231 -5.98 26.81 -3.10
CA ALA A 231 -6.18 26.46 -4.50
C ALA A 231 -6.30 27.69 -5.42
N ARG A 232 -7.01 28.75 -4.99
CA ARG A 232 -7.13 30.04 -5.71
C ARG A 232 -5.80 30.82 -5.74
N ALA A 233 -5.07 30.84 -4.63
CA ALA A 233 -3.77 31.49 -4.55
C ALA A 233 -2.75 30.82 -5.50
N LEU A 234 -2.69 29.48 -5.51
CA LEU A 234 -1.87 28.73 -6.45
C LEU A 234 -2.34 28.92 -7.90
N ALA A 235 -3.64 28.75 -8.21
CA ALA A 235 -4.12 28.87 -9.59
C ALA A 235 -3.92 30.27 -10.20
N SER A 236 -4.10 31.35 -9.42
CA SER A 236 -3.81 32.72 -9.88
C SER A 236 -2.31 33.02 -10.04
N ASN A 237 -1.44 32.26 -9.36
CA ASN A 237 0.01 32.27 -9.59
C ASN A 237 0.47 31.26 -10.68
N GLY A 238 -0.47 30.60 -11.37
CA GLY A 238 -0.21 29.84 -12.59
C GLY A 238 -0.04 28.33 -12.42
N TYR A 239 -0.58 27.73 -11.37
CA TYR A 239 -0.68 26.28 -11.20
C TYR A 239 -2.06 25.78 -11.65
N ASN A 240 -2.24 24.48 -11.87
CA ASN A 240 -3.57 23.87 -11.94
C ASN A 240 -3.79 23.04 -10.67
N VAL A 241 -4.89 23.28 -9.94
CA VAL A 241 -5.13 22.62 -8.65
C VAL A 241 -6.40 21.79 -8.71
N LEU A 242 -6.33 20.57 -8.19
CA LEU A 242 -7.50 19.73 -7.92
C LEU A 242 -7.63 19.52 -6.41
N SER A 243 -8.85 19.62 -5.90
CA SER A 243 -9.20 19.14 -4.57
C SER A 243 -10.22 18.02 -4.72
N ILE A 244 -9.98 16.87 -4.09
CA ILE A 244 -10.71 15.61 -4.34
C ILE A 244 -11.41 15.09 -3.08
N ALA A 245 -12.53 14.38 -3.28
CA ALA A 245 -13.27 13.70 -2.23
C ALA A 245 -12.68 12.31 -1.91
N ALA A 246 -12.91 11.84 -0.68
CA ALA A 246 -12.58 10.49 -0.19
C ALA A 246 -13.56 10.03 0.90
N ASN A 247 -14.83 10.42 0.79
CA ASN A 247 -15.92 10.13 1.71
C ASN A 247 -16.23 8.62 1.78
N SER A 248 -16.16 7.88 0.66
CA SER A 248 -16.27 6.41 0.73
C SER A 248 -15.13 5.77 1.55
N VAL A 249 -13.92 6.35 1.50
CA VAL A 249 -12.81 5.91 2.35
C VAL A 249 -13.05 6.28 3.82
N ASN A 250 -13.46 7.52 4.12
CA ASN A 250 -13.81 7.96 5.49
C ASN A 250 -14.84 7.05 6.18
N SER A 251 -15.81 6.54 5.41
CA SER A 251 -16.88 5.64 5.87
C SER A 251 -16.45 4.19 6.11
N ASN A 252 -15.28 3.77 5.64
CA ASN A 252 -14.90 2.35 5.58
C ASN A 252 -13.45 2.04 6.01
N ASP A 253 -12.66 3.07 6.37
CA ASP A 253 -11.22 2.91 6.59
C ASP A 253 -10.86 2.16 7.87
N ASN A 254 -11.55 2.42 9.00
CA ASN A 254 -11.35 1.70 10.26
C ASN A 254 -11.57 0.18 10.13
N GLN A 255 -12.63 -0.24 9.43
CA GLN A 255 -13.14 -1.61 9.48
C GLN A 255 -12.78 -2.47 8.26
N LEU A 256 -12.49 -1.87 7.08
CA LEU A 256 -12.18 -2.62 5.85
C LEU A 256 -10.72 -2.51 5.36
N ALA A 257 -9.90 -1.62 5.94
CA ALA A 257 -8.51 -1.43 5.53
C ALA A 257 -7.50 -1.81 6.63
N LEU A 258 -6.47 -2.59 6.27
CA LEU A 258 -5.45 -3.04 7.24
C LEU A 258 -4.60 -1.87 7.77
N ASP A 259 -4.44 -0.82 6.96
CA ASP A 259 -3.64 0.39 7.20
C ASP A 259 -4.50 1.63 7.55
N TYR A 260 -5.79 1.44 7.85
CA TYR A 260 -6.76 2.52 8.02
C TYR A 260 -6.84 3.50 6.83
N GLY A 261 -6.68 2.96 5.61
CA GLY A 261 -7.06 3.63 4.37
C GLY A 261 -5.97 4.53 3.76
N ALA A 262 -4.75 4.49 4.27
CA ALA A 262 -3.62 5.24 3.71
C ALA A 262 -3.38 4.87 2.23
N GLN A 263 -3.34 3.58 1.90
CA GLN A 263 -3.21 3.06 0.54
C GLN A 263 -4.43 3.35 -0.33
N ALA A 264 -5.65 3.31 0.24
CA ALA A 264 -6.86 3.68 -0.49
C ALA A 264 -6.83 5.15 -0.94
N ARG A 265 -6.42 6.05 -0.02
CA ARG A 265 -6.21 7.48 -0.26
C ARG A 265 -5.05 7.73 -1.23
N GLY A 266 -3.95 7.00 -1.06
CA GLY A 266 -2.77 7.08 -1.92
C GLY A 266 -3.08 6.70 -3.36
N GLN A 267 -3.76 5.57 -3.57
CA GLN A 267 -4.17 5.13 -4.90
C GLN A 267 -5.19 6.09 -5.53
N LEU A 268 -6.15 6.64 -4.79
CA LEU A 268 -7.13 7.59 -5.31
C LEU A 268 -6.50 8.87 -5.88
N ILE A 269 -5.35 9.29 -5.34
CA ILE A 269 -4.53 10.37 -5.93
C ILE A 269 -3.91 9.90 -7.26
N LEU A 270 -3.33 8.70 -7.34
CA LEU A 270 -2.75 8.17 -8.59
C LEU A 270 -3.81 7.91 -9.67
N ASP A 271 -5.02 7.52 -9.28
CA ASP A 271 -6.17 7.37 -10.17
C ASP A 271 -6.66 8.74 -10.67
N THR A 272 -6.56 9.78 -9.83
CA THR A 272 -6.78 11.18 -10.24
C THR A 272 -5.72 11.66 -11.23
N LEU A 273 -4.43 11.38 -11.00
CA LEU A 273 -3.38 11.70 -11.98
C LEU A 273 -3.58 10.92 -13.29
N SER A 274 -4.04 9.66 -13.23
CA SER A 274 -4.39 8.84 -14.39
C SER A 274 -5.65 9.34 -15.13
N MET A 275 -6.60 9.96 -14.43
CA MET A 275 -7.73 10.67 -15.04
C MET A 275 -7.24 11.93 -15.78
N LEU A 276 -6.33 12.68 -15.16
CA LEU A 276 -5.75 13.90 -15.72
C LEU A 276 -4.87 13.61 -16.93
N GLU A 277 -4.09 12.52 -16.94
CA GLU A 277 -3.27 12.11 -18.10
C GLU A 277 -4.16 11.93 -19.35
N LYS A 278 -5.28 11.20 -19.19
CA LYS A 278 -6.27 10.99 -20.25
C LYS A 278 -6.91 12.30 -20.70
N ALA A 279 -7.36 13.15 -19.76
CA ALA A 279 -7.95 14.45 -20.07
C ALA A 279 -6.96 15.37 -20.79
N ASN A 280 -5.69 15.39 -20.35
CA ASN A 280 -4.62 16.20 -20.89
C ASN A 280 -4.23 15.76 -22.31
N ALA A 281 -4.20 14.47 -22.59
CA ALA A 281 -4.05 13.92 -23.94
C ALA A 281 -5.27 14.23 -24.84
N GLY A 282 -6.42 14.54 -24.26
CA GLY A 282 -7.71 14.63 -24.96
C GLY A 282 -8.28 13.26 -25.33
N ALA A 283 -7.96 12.23 -24.54
CA ALA A 283 -8.56 10.91 -24.62
C ALA A 283 -9.92 10.89 -23.88
N ALA A 284 -10.74 9.86 -24.14
CA ALA A 284 -11.99 9.68 -23.43
C ALA A 284 -11.75 9.37 -21.95
N VAL A 285 -12.43 10.12 -21.07
CA VAL A 285 -12.49 9.87 -19.63
C VAL A 285 -13.93 9.50 -19.29
N SER A 286 -14.11 8.31 -18.76
CA SER A 286 -15.40 7.80 -18.28
C SER A 286 -15.21 6.79 -17.15
N TYR A 287 -16.14 6.78 -16.21
CA TYR A 287 -16.18 5.86 -15.07
C TYR A 287 -17.58 5.25 -14.93
N ASP A 288 -17.65 4.04 -14.38
CA ASP A 288 -18.89 3.30 -14.15
C ASP A 288 -19.36 3.51 -12.71
N ASP A 289 -20.43 4.27 -12.53
CA ASP A 289 -21.13 4.41 -11.25
C ASP A 289 -22.04 3.18 -11.05
N ILE A 290 -21.65 2.27 -10.15
CA ILE A 290 -22.31 0.98 -9.96
C ILE A 290 -23.04 1.00 -8.62
N THR A 291 -24.38 0.98 -8.63
CA THR A 291 -25.13 0.85 -7.38
C THR A 291 -25.00 -0.56 -6.82
N THR A 292 -24.73 -0.70 -5.53
CA THR A 292 -24.75 -2.00 -4.85
C THR A 292 -26.14 -2.64 -4.95
N ALA A 293 -26.19 -3.96 -5.16
CA ALA A 293 -27.45 -4.69 -5.13
C ALA A 293 -27.95 -4.88 -3.68
N THR A 294 -29.26 -5.04 -3.53
CA THR A 294 -29.90 -5.54 -2.30
C THR A 294 -30.82 -6.71 -2.66
N ASP A 295 -31.31 -7.44 -1.65
CA ASP A 295 -32.27 -8.56 -1.79
C ASP A 295 -33.53 -8.24 -2.61
N THR A 296 -33.81 -6.94 -2.84
CA THR A 296 -35.00 -6.46 -3.56
C THR A 296 -34.69 -5.55 -4.75
N VAL A 297 -33.44 -5.14 -4.95
CA VAL A 297 -33.03 -4.19 -6.00
C VAL A 297 -31.72 -4.66 -6.65
N PRO A 298 -31.71 -4.99 -7.97
CA PRO A 298 -30.48 -5.39 -8.65
C PRO A 298 -29.50 -4.20 -8.79
N SER A 299 -28.21 -4.52 -8.96
CA SER A 299 -27.20 -3.51 -9.28
C SER A 299 -27.51 -2.81 -10.60
N VAL A 300 -27.31 -1.49 -10.64
CA VAL A 300 -27.44 -0.65 -11.84
C VAL A 300 -26.08 0.00 -12.12
N THR A 301 -25.55 -0.22 -13.32
CA THR A 301 -24.33 0.45 -13.80
C THR A 301 -24.70 1.67 -14.64
N THR A 302 -24.15 2.83 -14.30
CA THR A 302 -24.25 4.07 -15.09
C THR A 302 -22.86 4.56 -15.48
N THR A 303 -22.40 4.23 -16.69
CA THR A 303 -21.20 4.86 -17.26
C THR A 303 -21.44 6.37 -17.41
N ARG A 304 -20.53 7.21 -16.93
CA ARG A 304 -20.55 8.67 -17.15
C ARG A 304 -19.23 9.14 -17.73
N THR A 305 -19.28 9.95 -18.78
CA THR A 305 -18.13 10.68 -19.32
C THR A 305 -17.80 11.91 -18.47
N LEU A 306 -16.62 12.50 -18.67
CA LEU A 306 -16.21 13.72 -17.93
C LEU A 306 -17.14 14.92 -18.21
N ASP A 307 -17.66 15.09 -19.43
CA ASP A 307 -18.65 16.14 -19.71
C ASP A 307 -19.98 15.89 -18.97
N GLU A 308 -20.40 14.63 -18.82
CA GLU A 308 -21.59 14.28 -18.02
C GLU A 308 -21.34 14.43 -16.51
N ALA A 309 -20.12 14.17 -16.03
CA ALA A 309 -19.72 14.38 -14.64
C ALA A 309 -19.65 15.89 -14.28
N LEU A 310 -19.16 16.73 -15.20
CA LEU A 310 -19.19 18.19 -15.09
C LEU A 310 -20.64 18.71 -15.05
N VAL A 311 -21.54 18.15 -15.87
CA VAL A 311 -22.97 18.49 -15.83
C VAL A 311 -23.61 18.02 -14.52
N ARG A 312 -23.39 16.77 -14.09
CA ARG A 312 -23.97 16.19 -12.85
C ARG A 312 -23.68 17.05 -11.63
N ALA A 313 -22.46 17.58 -11.50
CA ALA A 313 -22.10 18.48 -10.40
C ALA A 313 -22.97 19.76 -10.33
N THR A 314 -23.41 20.28 -11.49
CA THR A 314 -24.31 21.46 -11.56
C THR A 314 -25.79 21.10 -11.42
N THR A 315 -26.19 19.85 -11.66
CA THR A 315 -27.59 19.39 -11.61
C THR A 315 -27.95 18.55 -10.39
N ARG A 316 -26.99 18.30 -9.48
CA ARG A 316 -27.24 17.59 -8.21
C ARG A 316 -28.29 18.31 -7.35
N THR A 317 -29.08 17.55 -6.61
CA THR A 317 -30.18 18.09 -5.79
C THR A 317 -29.70 18.76 -4.49
N ASP A 318 -28.53 18.37 -4.01
CA ASP A 318 -27.88 18.85 -2.78
C ASP A 318 -26.71 19.78 -3.12
N GLN A 319 -26.83 21.07 -2.76
CA GLN A 319 -25.77 22.07 -2.96
C GLN A 319 -25.19 22.09 -4.41
N PRO A 320 -25.99 22.36 -5.47
CA PRO A 320 -25.52 22.34 -6.86
C PRO A 320 -24.36 23.30 -7.13
N ALA A 321 -23.39 22.85 -7.92
CA ALA A 321 -22.23 23.63 -8.33
C ALA A 321 -22.58 24.72 -9.36
N ALA A 322 -21.80 25.79 -9.39
CA ALA A 322 -21.94 26.84 -10.40
C ALA A 322 -21.47 26.35 -11.78
N PRO A 323 -22.21 26.59 -12.88
CA PRO A 323 -21.76 26.24 -14.23
C PRO A 323 -20.49 26.99 -14.63
N SER A 324 -19.44 26.24 -14.97
CA SER A 324 -18.09 26.76 -15.24
C SER A 324 -17.78 27.02 -16.71
N GLY A 325 -18.50 26.38 -17.63
CA GLY A 325 -18.17 26.36 -19.05
C GLY A 325 -16.96 25.48 -19.43
N VAL A 326 -16.37 24.76 -18.47
CA VAL A 326 -15.35 23.75 -18.72
C VAL A 326 -15.99 22.53 -19.40
N THR A 327 -15.23 21.90 -20.29
CA THR A 327 -15.55 20.65 -21.00
C THR A 327 -14.30 19.78 -21.06
N ALA A 328 -14.47 18.47 -21.26
CA ALA A 328 -13.34 17.52 -21.42
C ALA A 328 -12.39 17.96 -22.55
N ALA A 329 -12.94 18.47 -23.66
CA ALA A 329 -12.16 19.01 -24.79
C ALA A 329 -11.32 20.25 -24.42
N SER A 330 -11.75 21.03 -23.42
CA SER A 330 -11.01 22.23 -22.94
C SER A 330 -9.97 21.94 -21.85
N LEU A 331 -9.77 20.67 -21.49
CA LEU A 331 -8.74 20.21 -20.55
C LEU A 331 -7.49 19.66 -21.24
N LYS A 332 -7.52 19.49 -22.56
CA LYS A 332 -6.38 19.02 -23.36
C LYS A 332 -5.21 20.02 -23.31
N GLY A 333 -4.01 19.55 -23.01
CA GLY A 333 -2.79 20.38 -22.95
C GLY A 333 -2.82 21.44 -21.84
N ARG A 334 -3.29 21.07 -20.64
CA ARG A 334 -3.35 21.91 -19.43
C ARG A 334 -2.53 21.38 -18.26
N PHE A 335 -2.43 20.06 -18.10
CA PHE A 335 -1.84 19.45 -16.91
C PHE A 335 -0.42 18.97 -17.23
N ASP A 336 0.56 19.66 -16.64
CA ASP A 336 1.89 19.09 -16.51
C ASP A 336 1.82 18.05 -15.38
N LEU A 337 2.19 16.80 -15.71
CA LEU A 337 2.20 15.66 -14.80
C LEU A 337 3.63 15.11 -14.58
N ASP A 338 4.63 15.77 -15.17
CA ASP A 338 6.05 15.60 -14.82
C ASP A 338 6.45 16.56 -13.66
N HIS A 339 5.62 17.58 -13.37
CA HIS A 339 5.70 18.46 -12.20
C HIS A 339 4.41 18.45 -11.36
N VAL A 340 4.38 17.60 -10.32
CA VAL A 340 3.21 17.35 -9.46
C VAL A 340 3.49 17.62 -7.98
N GLY A 341 2.62 18.40 -7.34
CA GLY A 341 2.60 18.61 -5.89
C GLY A 341 1.38 17.94 -5.23
N ILE A 342 1.52 17.46 -4.00
CA ILE A 342 0.41 16.85 -3.25
C ILE A 342 0.33 17.36 -1.80
N MET A 343 -0.87 17.71 -1.34
CA MET A 343 -1.17 18.10 0.04
C MET A 343 -2.26 17.18 0.59
N GLY A 344 -2.08 16.70 1.81
CA GLY A 344 -3.04 15.82 2.47
C GLY A 344 -3.28 16.22 3.92
N HIS A 345 -4.53 16.32 4.34
CA HIS A 345 -4.89 16.59 5.73
C HIS A 345 -5.09 15.30 6.53
N SER A 346 -4.51 15.17 7.72
CA SER A 346 -4.79 14.11 8.68
C SER A 346 -4.57 12.68 8.14
N ARG A 347 -5.60 11.82 8.10
CA ARG A 347 -5.54 10.52 7.38
C ARG A 347 -5.26 10.67 5.88
N GLY A 348 -5.67 11.78 5.27
CA GLY A 348 -5.23 12.17 3.92
C GLY A 348 -3.75 12.61 3.87
N GLY A 349 -3.19 13.06 4.99
CA GLY A 349 -1.77 13.39 5.15
C GLY A 349 -0.87 12.17 5.12
N GLU A 350 -1.24 11.09 5.82
CA GLU A 350 -0.64 9.77 5.60
C GLU A 350 -0.91 9.26 4.18
N GLY A 351 -2.12 9.52 3.65
CA GLY A 351 -2.51 9.22 2.28
C GLY A 351 -1.63 9.86 1.19
N VAL A 352 -1.10 11.08 1.37
CA VAL A 352 -0.15 11.68 0.40
C VAL A 352 1.26 11.10 0.52
N VAL A 353 1.69 10.67 1.71
CA VAL A 353 2.93 9.91 1.87
C VAL A 353 2.79 8.55 1.17
N SER A 354 1.65 7.87 1.34
CA SER A 354 1.31 6.65 0.62
C SER A 354 1.25 6.85 -0.90
N ALA A 355 0.64 7.94 -1.38
CA ALA A 355 0.63 8.28 -2.82
C ALA A 355 2.06 8.35 -3.39
N ALA A 356 2.99 8.98 -2.67
CA ALA A 356 4.37 9.12 -3.11
C ALA A 356 5.13 7.77 -3.12
N THR A 357 4.98 6.93 -2.09
CA THR A 357 5.64 5.61 -2.05
C THR A 357 5.05 4.63 -3.06
N LEU A 358 3.72 4.61 -3.23
CA LEU A 358 3.03 3.85 -4.28
C LEU A 358 3.46 4.31 -5.69
N ASN A 359 3.55 5.62 -5.92
CA ASN A 359 4.02 6.21 -7.17
C ASN A 359 5.45 5.77 -7.50
N GLN A 360 6.36 5.81 -6.52
CA GLN A 360 7.72 5.31 -6.66
C GLN A 360 7.78 3.78 -6.84
N GLY A 361 6.73 3.04 -6.48
CA GLY A 361 6.58 1.62 -6.82
C GLY A 361 6.21 1.36 -8.30
N LEU A 362 5.75 2.37 -9.05
CA LEU A 362 5.33 2.20 -10.44
C LEU A 362 6.52 2.03 -11.40
N ALA A 363 6.31 1.24 -12.46
CA ALA A 363 7.26 1.11 -13.58
C ALA A 363 7.44 2.42 -14.38
N LYS A 364 6.51 3.38 -14.20
CA LYS A 364 6.61 4.78 -14.61
C LYS A 364 5.92 5.63 -13.53
N PRO A 365 6.66 6.24 -12.60
CA PRO A 365 6.10 7.19 -11.65
C PRO A 365 5.62 8.46 -12.37
N PHE A 366 4.53 9.05 -11.89
CA PHE A 366 4.19 10.45 -12.15
C PHE A 366 5.21 11.39 -11.48
N GLY A 367 5.27 12.63 -11.94
CA GLY A 367 6.21 13.67 -11.51
C GLY A 367 6.01 14.24 -10.10
N ILE A 368 5.69 13.42 -9.10
CA ILE A 368 5.48 13.87 -7.72
C ILE A 368 6.82 14.39 -7.16
N GLU A 369 6.92 15.71 -7.01
CA GLU A 369 8.14 16.42 -6.64
C GLU A 369 8.00 17.26 -5.35
N SER A 370 6.83 17.32 -4.73
CA SER A 370 6.58 18.12 -3.54
C SER A 370 5.42 17.56 -2.70
N VAL A 371 5.66 17.26 -1.40
CA VAL A 371 4.68 16.60 -0.53
C VAL A 371 4.45 17.40 0.76
N LEU A 372 3.18 17.71 1.08
CA LEU A 372 2.80 18.46 2.29
C LEU A 372 1.75 17.69 3.12
N PRO A 373 2.19 16.91 4.13
CA PRO A 373 1.30 16.32 5.12
C PRO A 373 0.88 17.39 6.16
N LEU A 374 -0.40 17.77 6.16
CA LEU A 374 -1.00 18.73 7.09
C LEU A 374 -1.66 17.99 8.25
N ALA A 375 -1.31 18.32 9.50
CA ALA A 375 -1.80 17.70 10.73
C ALA A 375 -1.90 16.16 10.68
N PRO A 376 -0.90 15.43 10.13
CA PRO A 376 -1.13 14.08 9.64
C PRO A 376 -1.03 13.04 10.76
N VAL A 377 -1.76 11.93 10.57
CA VAL A 377 -1.46 10.68 11.27
C VAL A 377 -0.22 10.01 10.65
N ASP A 378 0.34 9.03 11.34
CA ASP A 378 1.38 8.11 10.84
C ASP A 378 1.17 6.76 11.53
N PHE A 379 0.14 6.04 11.12
CA PHE A 379 -0.16 4.73 11.67
C PHE A 379 0.81 3.67 11.16
N GLY A 380 1.28 3.82 9.91
CA GLY A 380 2.16 2.87 9.22
C GLY A 380 3.67 3.12 9.30
N ARG A 381 4.14 4.23 9.89
CA ARG A 381 5.57 4.58 10.02
C ARG A 381 6.28 4.55 8.66
N MET A 382 5.73 5.29 7.71
CA MET A 382 6.21 5.38 6.33
C MET A 382 7.42 6.31 6.18
N THR A 383 8.40 5.88 5.39
CA THR A 383 9.60 6.68 5.09
C THR A 383 9.58 7.20 3.66
N LEU A 384 9.74 8.51 3.49
CA LEU A 384 9.54 9.23 2.22
C LEU A 384 10.87 9.73 1.61
N PRO A 385 11.35 9.15 0.49
CA PRO A 385 12.55 9.60 -0.22
C PRO A 385 12.27 10.61 -1.34
N ASP A 386 13.35 11.25 -1.79
CA ASP A 386 13.49 11.97 -3.07
C ASP A 386 12.62 13.21 -3.31
N VAL A 387 11.76 13.61 -2.36
CA VAL A 387 10.87 14.78 -2.50
C VAL A 387 10.99 15.76 -1.32
N PRO A 388 11.13 17.07 -1.56
CA PRO A 388 10.95 18.08 -0.54
C PRO A 388 9.62 17.88 0.21
N THR A 389 9.70 17.85 1.53
CA THR A 389 8.59 17.48 2.41
C THR A 389 8.46 18.49 3.54
N ALA A 390 7.27 19.05 3.74
CA ALA A 390 6.96 19.87 4.91
C ALA A 390 5.74 19.32 5.66
N VAL A 391 5.95 18.85 6.88
CA VAL A 391 4.89 18.38 7.77
C VAL A 391 4.44 19.52 8.67
N PHE A 392 3.15 19.86 8.64
CA PHE A 392 2.57 20.92 9.46
C PHE A 392 1.87 20.29 10.66
N LEU A 393 2.15 20.79 11.87
CA LEU A 393 1.70 20.19 13.14
C LEU A 393 0.99 21.25 14.00
N PRO A 394 -0.33 21.13 14.26
CA PRO A 394 -1.04 22.09 15.09
C PRO A 394 -0.74 21.84 16.57
N TYR A 395 -0.28 22.84 17.30
CA TYR A 395 0.12 22.63 18.70
C TYR A 395 -1.06 22.26 19.62
N CYS A 396 -2.26 22.73 19.26
CA CYS A 396 -3.53 22.50 19.95
C CYS A 396 -4.44 21.55 19.16
N ASP A 397 -3.84 20.65 18.37
CA ASP A 397 -4.53 19.52 17.75
C ASP A 397 -5.14 18.62 18.85
N GLY A 398 -6.46 18.46 18.85
CA GLY A 398 -7.18 17.54 19.73
C GLY A 398 -7.47 16.19 19.08
N ASP A 399 -7.48 16.10 17.75
CA ASP A 399 -7.82 14.90 16.98
C ASP A 399 -6.61 13.95 16.94
N VAL A 400 -5.45 14.44 16.50
CA VAL A 400 -4.15 13.74 16.42
C VAL A 400 -3.18 14.38 17.41
N SER A 401 -3.59 14.43 18.69
CA SER A 401 -2.91 15.26 19.70
C SER A 401 -1.50 14.80 20.08
N ASN A 402 -1.08 13.59 19.70
CA ASN A 402 0.32 13.15 19.79
C ASN A 402 1.24 13.67 18.66
N GLN A 403 0.68 14.25 17.60
CA GLN A 403 1.41 14.77 16.44
C GLN A 403 2.38 13.73 15.83
N GLN A 404 1.99 12.44 15.85
CA GLN A 404 2.77 11.32 15.30
C GLN A 404 3.29 11.53 13.87
N GLY A 405 2.63 12.38 13.07
CA GLY A 405 3.13 12.90 11.80
C GLY A 405 4.57 13.42 11.79
N GLN A 406 5.12 13.81 12.95
CA GLN A 406 6.52 14.16 13.12
C GLN A 406 7.49 13.04 12.68
N HIS A 407 7.08 11.76 12.79
CA HIS A 407 7.89 10.62 12.38
C HIS A 407 8.30 10.67 10.89
N PHE A 408 7.45 11.21 10.00
CA PHE A 408 7.80 11.38 8.58
C PHE A 408 9.07 12.23 8.39
N ILE A 409 9.37 13.16 9.31
CA ILE A 409 10.58 14.00 9.29
C ILE A 409 11.72 13.37 10.12
N ASP A 410 11.42 12.53 11.11
CA ASP A 410 12.42 11.84 11.94
C ASP A 410 13.01 10.60 11.26
N ASP A 411 12.17 9.67 10.77
CA ASP A 411 12.63 8.44 10.12
C ASP A 411 13.21 8.70 8.73
N SER A 412 12.50 9.48 7.89
CA SER A 412 12.88 9.67 6.49
C SER A 412 14.21 10.40 6.29
N ARG A 413 14.67 11.22 7.26
CA ARG A 413 15.84 12.10 7.06
C ARG A 413 17.17 11.37 6.90
N HIS A 414 17.27 10.16 7.47
CA HIS A 414 18.49 9.34 7.46
C HIS A 414 18.26 7.96 6.81
N ALA A 415 17.03 7.64 6.39
CA ALA A 415 16.66 6.39 5.72
C ALA A 415 17.16 6.29 4.25
N PHE A 416 17.55 7.41 3.64
CA PHE A 416 17.91 7.50 2.22
C PHE A 416 19.09 8.43 1.95
N ASP A 417 19.86 8.06 0.94
CA ASP A 417 20.92 8.85 0.31
C ASP A 417 20.28 9.71 -0.80
N ASP A 418 19.59 10.79 -0.39
CA ASP A 418 18.88 11.73 -1.27
C ASP A 418 19.19 13.21 -0.95
N ASN A 419 18.66 14.13 -1.76
CA ASN A 419 19.08 15.52 -1.76
C ASN A 419 17.92 16.52 -1.65
N VAL A 420 17.09 16.39 -0.60
CA VAL A 420 15.87 17.20 -0.45
C VAL A 420 15.68 17.79 0.95
N LEU A 421 15.06 18.97 1.00
CA LEU A 421 14.65 19.64 2.23
C LEU A 421 13.54 18.86 2.94
N ARG A 422 13.71 18.56 4.23
CA ARG A 422 12.66 18.03 5.11
C ARG A 422 12.40 19.00 6.24
N SER A 423 11.15 19.41 6.44
CA SER A 423 10.75 20.45 7.40
C SER A 423 9.61 19.97 8.29
N ALA A 424 9.73 20.23 9.59
CA ALA A 424 8.64 20.13 10.56
C ALA A 424 8.23 21.54 10.99
N VAL A 425 6.95 21.86 10.88
CA VAL A 425 6.39 23.21 11.03
C VAL A 425 5.27 23.17 12.08
N TRP A 426 5.59 23.53 13.33
CA TRP A 426 4.58 23.67 14.38
C TRP A 426 3.87 25.02 14.27
N VAL A 427 2.54 24.99 14.23
CA VAL A 427 1.70 26.20 14.31
C VAL A 427 1.13 26.30 15.72
N MET A 428 1.68 27.20 16.52
CA MET A 428 1.27 27.37 17.91
C MET A 428 -0.12 28.02 17.98
N GLY A 429 -0.96 27.54 18.88
CA GLY A 429 -2.34 28.02 19.01
C GLY A 429 -3.31 27.56 17.91
N ALA A 430 -2.88 26.70 16.98
CA ALA A 430 -3.75 26.10 15.96
C ALA A 430 -4.24 24.70 16.38
N ASN A 431 -5.46 24.35 15.95
CA ASN A 431 -6.11 23.05 16.14
C ASN A 431 -6.09 22.23 14.83
N HIS A 432 -6.67 21.03 14.84
CA HIS A 432 -6.75 20.17 13.66
C HIS A 432 -7.59 20.83 12.56
N ASN A 433 -8.79 21.30 12.90
CA ASN A 433 -9.82 21.58 11.90
C ASN A 433 -9.63 22.90 11.15
N PHE A 434 -9.18 23.99 11.79
CA PHE A 434 -9.41 25.33 11.24
C PHE A 434 -8.47 25.77 10.11
N PHE A 435 -7.63 24.87 9.59
CA PHE A 435 -6.94 25.03 8.31
C PHE A 435 -7.88 24.91 7.09
N ASN A 436 -9.15 24.52 7.28
CA ASN A 436 -10.12 24.31 6.20
C ASN A 436 -11.49 24.95 6.49
N THR A 437 -12.31 25.16 5.45
CA THR A 437 -13.65 25.80 5.57
C THR A 437 -14.81 24.83 5.87
N VAL A 438 -14.69 23.54 5.55
CA VAL A 438 -15.80 22.56 5.56
C VAL A 438 -16.04 21.94 6.95
N TRP A 439 -15.01 21.82 7.78
CA TRP A 439 -15.17 21.34 9.18
C TRP A 439 -15.09 22.44 10.24
N THR A 440 -15.00 23.71 9.81
CA THR A 440 -14.93 24.87 10.72
C THR A 440 -16.33 25.43 11.08
N PRO A 441 -16.68 25.51 12.38
CA PRO A 441 -17.96 26.04 12.84
C PRO A 441 -18.25 27.45 12.32
N GLY A 442 -19.46 27.64 11.81
CA GLY A 442 -19.91 28.92 11.25
C GLY A 442 -19.44 29.20 9.81
N LEU A 443 -18.57 28.37 9.23
CA LEU A 443 -18.21 28.42 7.81
C LEU A 443 -18.95 27.35 6.98
N TYR A 444 -19.25 26.19 7.56
CA TYR A 444 -20.03 25.11 6.94
C TYR A 444 -21.27 24.76 7.81
N PRO A 445 -22.39 24.28 7.22
CA PRO A 445 -23.66 24.16 7.95
C PRO A 445 -23.81 22.92 8.85
N ALA A 446 -22.92 21.91 8.79
CA ALA A 446 -23.01 20.71 9.64
C ALA A 446 -21.67 19.96 9.75
N ALA A 447 -21.58 19.00 10.68
CA ALA A 447 -20.39 18.15 10.91
C ALA A 447 -19.09 18.94 11.22
N THR A 448 -19.22 20.12 11.84
CA THR A 448 -18.12 21.00 12.20
C THR A 448 -17.84 21.01 13.71
N SER A 449 -16.57 21.03 14.12
CA SER A 449 -16.17 21.15 15.53
C SER A 449 -14.90 21.98 15.69
N ASP A 450 -14.71 22.60 16.86
CA ASP A 450 -13.35 22.77 17.38
C ASP A 450 -12.95 21.42 17.96
N ASP A 451 -11.85 20.83 17.49
CA ASP A 451 -11.33 19.55 17.97
C ASP A 451 -10.66 19.65 19.36
N TRP A 452 -10.33 20.85 19.83
CA TRP A 452 -9.82 21.07 21.18
C TRP A 452 -10.95 21.20 22.21
N SER A 453 -10.79 20.55 23.36
CA SER A 453 -11.84 20.47 24.38
C SER A 453 -12.29 21.85 24.86
N THR A 454 -13.57 22.18 24.65
CA THR A 454 -14.18 23.44 25.09
C THR A 454 -14.28 23.55 26.62
N ARG A 455 -14.04 22.45 27.34
CA ARG A 455 -13.88 22.40 28.81
C ARG A 455 -12.54 22.95 29.30
N ASP A 456 -11.50 23.04 28.45
CA ASP A 456 -10.21 23.62 28.85
C ASP A 456 -10.27 25.15 28.91
N THR A 457 -10.16 25.69 30.13
CA THR A 457 -10.06 27.12 30.41
C THR A 457 -8.68 27.52 30.96
N THR A 458 -7.69 26.63 30.90
CA THR A 458 -6.47 26.69 31.72
C THR A 458 -5.18 26.68 30.91
N SER A 459 -5.17 26.10 29.72
CA SER A 459 -3.97 26.06 28.86
C SER A 459 -3.96 27.15 27.78
N SER A 460 -2.81 27.31 27.13
CA SER A 460 -2.63 28.11 25.90
C SER A 460 -3.55 27.71 24.74
N CYS A 461 -4.13 26.52 24.81
CA CYS A 461 -5.04 25.99 23.81
C CYS A 461 -6.52 26.26 24.15
N SER A 462 -6.82 26.84 25.31
CA SER A 462 -8.16 27.33 25.62
C SER A 462 -8.62 28.36 24.59
N THR A 463 -9.90 28.31 24.20
CA THR A 463 -10.55 29.31 23.33
C THR A 463 -10.63 30.72 23.93
N ARG A 464 -10.14 30.91 25.17
CA ARG A 464 -10.03 32.21 25.86
C ARG A 464 -8.60 32.71 26.07
N ASP A 465 -7.58 31.85 25.94
CA ASP A 465 -6.17 32.28 26.13
C ASP A 465 -5.73 33.11 24.91
N SER A 466 -5.08 34.25 25.17
CA SER A 466 -4.65 35.19 24.14
C SER A 466 -3.63 34.64 23.12
N THR A 467 -3.04 33.47 23.35
CA THR A 467 -2.14 32.76 22.42
C THR A 467 -2.83 31.77 21.49
N ARG A 468 -4.12 31.46 21.70
CA ARG A 468 -4.94 30.62 20.82
C ARG A 468 -5.30 31.40 19.54
N LEU A 469 -5.06 30.81 18.36
CA LEU A 469 -5.43 31.43 17.09
C LEU A 469 -6.92 31.25 16.81
N THR A 470 -7.59 32.31 16.36
CA THR A 470 -8.98 32.21 15.86
C THR A 470 -9.06 31.43 14.56
N ALA A 471 -10.22 30.85 14.23
CA ALA A 471 -10.39 30.04 13.02
C ALA A 471 -9.97 30.77 11.72
N ALA A 472 -10.27 32.07 11.60
CA ALA A 472 -9.84 32.88 10.46
C ALA A 472 -8.31 33.08 10.39
N GLN A 473 -7.64 33.17 11.54
CA GLN A 473 -6.17 33.25 11.61
C GLN A 473 -5.53 31.91 11.25
N GLN A 474 -6.07 30.79 11.74
CA GLN A 474 -5.57 29.45 11.41
C GLN A 474 -5.73 29.15 9.91
N TYR A 475 -6.89 29.48 9.33
CA TYR A 475 -7.13 29.36 7.90
C TYR A 475 -6.16 30.23 7.09
N GLN A 476 -5.93 31.50 7.48
CA GLN A 476 -4.95 32.35 6.80
C GLN A 476 -3.51 31.81 6.94
N VAL A 477 -3.10 31.28 8.09
CA VAL A 477 -1.79 30.62 8.24
C VAL A 477 -1.69 29.43 7.30
N GLY A 478 -2.70 28.56 7.25
CA GLY A 478 -2.78 27.43 6.32
C GLY A 478 -2.62 27.87 4.87
N VAL A 479 -3.48 28.77 4.40
CA VAL A 479 -3.47 29.29 3.03
C VAL A 479 -2.12 29.95 2.69
N SER A 480 -1.52 30.68 3.62
CA SER A 480 -0.19 31.30 3.43
C SER A 480 0.90 30.24 3.29
N TYR A 481 1.08 29.39 4.32
CA TYR A 481 2.21 28.47 4.37
C TYR A 481 2.07 27.32 3.34
N MET A 482 0.87 26.77 3.11
CA MET A 482 0.67 25.76 2.07
C MET A 482 0.99 26.32 0.67
N THR A 483 0.55 27.55 0.37
CA THR A 483 0.88 28.20 -0.91
C THR A 483 2.38 28.51 -1.01
N GLY A 484 3.00 28.97 0.09
CA GLY A 484 4.43 29.26 0.15
C GLY A 484 5.32 28.04 -0.08
N PHE A 485 4.90 26.87 0.41
CA PHE A 485 5.63 25.61 0.20
C PHE A 485 5.70 25.23 -1.28
N PHE A 486 4.57 25.08 -1.98
CA PHE A 486 4.57 24.70 -3.40
C PHE A 486 5.24 25.76 -4.30
N ARG A 487 5.07 27.06 -3.98
CA ARG A 487 5.77 28.14 -4.69
C ARG A 487 7.30 28.07 -4.51
N LEU A 488 7.77 27.65 -3.34
CA LEU A 488 9.20 27.42 -3.09
C LEU A 488 9.72 26.16 -3.81
N THR A 489 9.03 25.03 -3.66
CA THR A 489 9.52 23.70 -4.11
C THR A 489 9.38 23.49 -5.61
N MET A 490 8.22 23.82 -6.17
CA MET A 490 7.91 23.66 -7.60
C MET A 490 8.18 24.95 -8.39
N GLY A 491 7.83 26.10 -7.80
CA GLY A 491 8.01 27.42 -8.44
C GLY A 491 9.43 27.99 -8.35
N GLY A 492 10.30 27.43 -7.50
CA GLY A 492 11.65 27.95 -7.26
C GLY A 492 11.70 29.32 -6.56
N GLU A 493 10.60 29.75 -5.93
CA GLU A 493 10.46 31.08 -5.32
C GLU A 493 11.18 31.17 -3.97
N THR A 494 12.52 31.25 -4.03
CA THR A 494 13.44 31.25 -2.87
C THR A 494 13.16 32.34 -1.82
N GLN A 495 12.39 33.38 -2.11
CA GLN A 495 11.98 34.36 -1.09
C GLN A 495 11.09 33.77 0.02
N PHE A 496 10.51 32.58 -0.17
CA PHE A 496 9.74 31.86 0.85
C PHE A 496 10.56 30.83 1.64
N GLN A 497 11.86 30.69 1.35
CA GLN A 497 12.69 29.62 1.94
C GLN A 497 12.77 29.66 3.48
N SER A 498 12.80 30.87 4.06
CA SER A 498 12.83 31.07 5.52
C SER A 498 11.58 30.56 6.24
N LEU A 499 10.48 30.25 5.54
CA LEU A 499 9.31 29.63 6.13
C LEU A 499 9.52 28.13 6.46
N PHE A 500 10.57 27.49 5.91
CA PHE A 500 10.76 26.04 5.96
C PHE A 500 12.20 25.58 6.27
N ASP A 501 13.18 26.48 6.36
CA ASP A 501 14.61 26.15 6.49
C ASP A 501 15.17 26.06 7.93
N GLY A 502 14.31 26.20 8.94
CA GLY A 502 14.69 26.21 10.35
C GLY A 502 15.12 27.60 10.86
N SER A 503 14.76 28.66 10.14
CA SER A 503 14.72 30.02 10.67
C SER A 503 13.87 30.13 11.96
N VAL A 504 14.26 31.03 12.86
CA VAL A 504 13.55 31.24 14.14
C VAL A 504 12.35 32.17 13.95
N LYS A 505 11.16 31.71 14.37
CA LYS A 505 9.88 32.44 14.31
C LYS A 505 9.62 33.13 12.96
N PRO A 506 9.61 32.38 11.82
CA PRO A 506 9.29 32.95 10.53
C PRO A 506 7.84 33.44 10.46
N SER A 507 7.57 34.39 9.56
CA SER A 507 6.23 34.92 9.31
C SER A 507 6.10 35.50 7.91
N THR A 508 4.87 35.63 7.44
CA THR A 508 4.51 36.36 6.22
C THR A 508 3.89 37.72 6.58
N THR A 509 3.81 38.66 5.63
CA THR A 509 3.13 39.95 5.83
C THR A 509 1.65 39.84 6.21
N ALA A 510 1.02 38.66 6.06
CA ALA A 510 -0.36 38.38 6.47
C ALA A 510 -0.49 37.50 7.73
N THR A 511 0.63 37.00 8.28
CA THR A 511 0.66 36.02 9.39
C THR A 511 1.55 36.44 10.56
N SER A 512 1.95 37.71 10.66
CA SER A 512 2.82 38.26 11.71
C SER A 512 2.27 38.18 13.15
N TYR A 513 1.05 37.67 13.34
CA TYR A 513 0.46 37.36 14.65
C TYR A 513 0.75 35.93 15.12
N ALA A 514 1.24 35.05 14.26
CA ALA A 514 1.43 33.63 14.55
C ALA A 514 2.82 33.35 15.13
N ASP A 515 2.89 32.47 16.15
CA ASP A 515 4.12 31.80 16.52
C ASP A 515 4.20 30.48 15.73
N VAL A 516 5.03 30.48 14.68
CA VAL A 516 5.34 29.30 13.87
C VAL A 516 6.76 28.88 14.17
N ARG A 517 6.98 27.59 14.41
CA ARG A 517 8.28 27.05 14.83
C ARG A 517 8.72 25.97 13.87
N VAL A 518 9.93 26.13 13.33
CA VAL A 518 10.43 25.32 12.21
C VAL A 518 11.70 24.59 12.60
N MET A 519 11.75 23.29 12.29
CA MET A 519 12.95 22.46 12.36
C MET A 519 13.19 21.86 10.98
N ALA A 520 14.40 22.02 10.44
CA ALA A 520 14.75 21.49 9.13
C ALA A 520 15.85 20.41 9.19
N THR A 521 15.85 19.53 8.20
CA THR A 521 17.05 18.84 7.73
C THR A 521 17.29 19.32 6.30
N GLN A 522 18.47 19.88 6.05
CA GLN A 522 18.84 20.44 4.77
C GLN A 522 19.32 19.32 3.80
N PRO A 523 19.25 19.55 2.47
CA PRO A 523 19.70 18.59 1.45
C PRO A 523 21.15 18.12 1.65
N ALA A 524 21.45 16.85 1.36
CA ALA A 524 22.79 16.27 1.54
C ALA A 524 23.93 17.03 0.82
N SER A 525 23.68 17.67 -0.34
CA SER A 525 24.67 18.54 -1.01
C SER A 525 25.01 19.79 -0.18
N SER A 526 24.04 20.26 0.61
CA SER A 526 24.08 21.51 1.36
C SER A 526 24.41 21.31 2.85
N THR A 527 24.42 20.06 3.32
CA THR A 527 24.69 19.66 4.72
C THR A 527 26.02 18.96 4.88
N SER A 528 26.68 19.18 6.02
CA SER A 528 27.76 18.34 6.53
C SER A 528 27.41 17.88 7.95
N LEU A 529 26.80 16.71 8.07
CA LEU A 529 26.33 16.15 9.35
C LEU A 529 27.51 15.68 10.21
N VAL A 530 27.85 16.43 11.25
CA VAL A 530 28.99 16.18 12.14
C VAL A 530 28.69 15.01 13.08
N THR A 531 27.46 14.94 13.59
CA THR A 531 26.90 13.79 14.30
C THR A 531 25.38 13.92 14.37
N ASP A 532 24.66 12.82 14.18
CA ASP A 532 23.20 12.71 14.31
C ASP A 532 22.73 12.59 15.77
N PHE A 533 23.62 12.09 16.65
CA PHE A 533 23.39 11.70 18.05
C PHE A 533 22.59 10.40 18.26
N THR A 534 22.44 9.58 17.22
CA THR A 534 21.67 8.31 17.25
C THR A 534 22.45 7.14 17.85
N THR A 535 23.78 7.25 17.97
CA THR A 535 24.68 6.15 18.36
C THR A 535 25.80 6.60 19.29
N ASN A 536 26.35 5.65 20.07
CA ASN A 536 27.47 5.88 20.98
C ASN A 536 28.78 6.16 20.20
N ASN A 537 29.03 7.43 19.92
CA ASN A 537 30.13 7.88 19.05
C ASN A 537 31.38 8.30 19.85
N SER A 538 32.54 7.71 19.55
CA SER A 538 33.83 8.02 20.20
C SER A 538 34.33 9.47 20.01
N LEU A 539 33.78 10.20 19.03
CA LEU A 539 34.03 11.63 18.84
C LEU A 539 33.38 12.48 19.94
N ILE A 540 32.34 11.96 20.60
CA ILE A 540 31.59 12.58 21.69
C ILE A 540 32.21 12.16 23.03
N ARG A 541 32.49 13.13 23.91
CA ARG A 541 33.06 12.91 25.24
C ARG A 541 32.34 13.77 26.28
N VAL A 542 32.00 13.17 27.43
CA VAL A 542 31.42 13.87 28.58
C VAL A 542 32.50 14.14 29.63
N SER A 543 32.40 15.26 30.34
CA SER A 543 33.25 15.58 31.49
C SER A 543 32.53 16.48 32.50
N GLY A 544 33.10 16.61 33.70
CA GLY A 544 32.50 17.38 34.80
C GLY A 544 31.30 16.67 35.43
N GLY A 545 30.38 17.44 36.03
CA GLY A 545 29.16 16.94 36.66
C GLY A 545 28.03 16.55 35.68
N ALA A 546 28.35 15.83 34.61
CA ALA A 546 27.41 15.46 33.55
C ALA A 546 27.49 14.00 33.10
N THR A 547 26.42 13.53 32.46
CA THR A 547 26.30 12.25 31.77
C THR A 547 25.69 12.43 30.39
N ALA A 548 25.94 11.50 29.48
CA ALA A 548 25.22 11.41 28.21
C ALA A 548 24.97 9.94 27.87
N ALA A 549 23.79 9.63 27.34
CA ALA A 549 23.44 8.30 26.86
C ALA A 549 22.50 8.41 25.66
N VAL A 550 22.62 7.50 24.69
CA VAL A 550 21.61 7.35 23.64
C VAL A 550 20.35 6.73 24.23
N CYS A 551 19.18 7.27 23.87
CA CYS A 551 17.87 6.76 24.21
C CYS A 551 16.97 6.68 22.95
N THR A 552 15.84 6.00 23.07
CA THR A 552 14.74 5.94 22.08
C THR A 552 13.42 5.68 22.81
N ASN A 553 12.27 5.84 22.15
CA ASN A 553 10.93 5.44 22.63
C ASN A 553 10.41 6.12 23.91
N LEU A 554 9.08 6.14 24.01
CA LEU A 554 8.35 6.15 25.26
C LEU A 554 8.39 4.76 25.92
N SER A 555 8.37 4.72 27.25
CA SER A 555 8.20 3.50 28.06
C SER A 555 6.92 2.69 27.71
N GLY A 556 6.77 1.50 28.28
CA GLY A 556 5.60 0.64 28.04
C GLY A 556 5.61 -0.10 26.69
N ARG A 557 6.79 -0.38 26.13
CA ARG A 557 6.92 -1.27 24.96
C ARG A 557 6.76 -2.72 25.39
N THR A 558 5.98 -3.52 24.66
CA THR A 558 5.72 -4.94 24.97
C THR A 558 6.81 -5.88 24.47
N VAL A 559 7.63 -5.46 23.50
CA VAL A 559 8.85 -6.16 23.06
C VAL A 559 10.08 -5.48 23.66
N SER A 560 11.05 -6.30 24.09
CA SER A 560 12.32 -5.84 24.69
C SER A 560 13.10 -4.89 23.77
N GLN A 561 13.49 -3.74 24.30
CA GLN A 561 14.19 -2.68 23.55
C GLN A 561 15.70 -2.72 23.78
N SER A 562 16.47 -2.38 22.75
CA SER A 562 17.95 -2.42 22.74
C SER A 562 18.61 -1.19 23.36
N LEU A 563 17.84 -0.14 23.66
CA LEU A 563 18.25 1.16 24.16
C LEU A 563 17.30 1.61 25.30
N PRO A 564 17.74 2.47 26.24
CA PRO A 564 16.90 3.00 27.30
C PRO A 564 15.84 3.97 26.76
N PHE A 565 14.74 4.11 27.50
CA PHE A 565 13.64 5.01 27.15
C PHE A 565 14.07 6.49 27.18
N CYS A 566 13.69 7.27 26.16
CA CYS A 566 13.88 8.72 26.18
C CYS A 566 12.90 9.39 27.16
N ALA A 567 11.67 8.88 27.23
CA ALA A 567 10.64 9.35 28.14
C ALA A 567 10.09 8.22 29.01
N THR A 568 9.91 8.52 30.30
CA THR A 568 9.45 7.58 31.33
C THR A 568 8.37 8.18 32.24
N THR A 569 8.13 9.48 32.15
CA THR A 569 7.22 10.26 33.02
C THR A 569 6.21 11.12 32.24
N LYS A 570 5.93 10.72 30.99
CA LYS A 570 5.18 11.51 29.99
C LYS A 570 4.16 10.65 29.25
N GLY A 571 3.00 11.21 28.96
CA GLY A 571 2.03 10.57 28.07
C GLY A 571 2.42 10.68 26.59
N SER A 572 1.86 9.80 25.75
CA SER A 572 1.99 9.80 24.28
C SER A 572 1.90 11.20 23.67
N SER A 573 0.84 11.95 24.04
CA SER A 573 0.59 13.31 23.56
C SER A 573 1.67 14.36 23.86
N GLN A 574 2.60 14.06 24.78
CA GLN A 574 3.68 14.95 25.18
C GLN A 574 5.01 14.67 24.48
N VAL A 575 5.13 13.61 23.67
CA VAL A 575 6.43 13.17 23.09
C VAL A 575 6.36 12.84 21.59
N PRO A 576 6.13 13.80 20.68
CA PRO A 576 5.94 13.55 19.24
C PRO A 576 7.09 12.87 18.49
N HIS A 577 8.29 12.79 19.07
CA HIS A 577 9.45 12.06 18.51
C HIS A 577 9.53 10.59 18.96
N TRP A 578 8.72 10.21 19.96
CA TRP A 578 8.81 8.94 20.70
C TRP A 578 7.45 8.33 21.04
N THR A 579 6.36 8.87 20.49
CA THR A 579 5.03 8.26 20.54
C THR A 579 5.04 6.99 19.70
N PRO A 580 4.51 5.86 20.19
CA PRO A 580 4.55 4.62 19.41
C PRO A 580 3.67 4.72 18.16
N GLY A 581 4.21 4.36 17.00
CA GLY A 581 3.42 4.23 15.76
C GLY A 581 2.38 3.10 15.86
N SER A 582 1.13 3.37 15.46
CA SER A 582 -0.01 2.49 15.76
C SER A 582 0.11 1.04 15.24
N PHE A 583 0.62 0.83 14.04
CA PHE A 583 0.86 -0.51 13.47
C PHE A 583 2.32 -0.95 13.55
N ALA A 584 3.12 -0.25 14.35
CA ALA A 584 4.53 -0.54 14.62
C ALA A 584 4.92 -0.25 16.09
N PRO A 585 4.07 -0.56 17.12
CA PRO A 585 4.17 0.05 18.46
C PRO A 585 5.39 -0.39 19.30
N ASN A 586 6.22 -1.27 18.74
CA ASN A 586 7.45 -1.79 19.32
C ASN A 586 8.70 -1.50 18.47
N VAL A 587 8.54 -0.94 17.27
CA VAL A 587 9.65 -0.52 16.42
C VAL A 587 10.33 0.68 17.10
N PRO A 588 11.67 0.73 17.16
CA PRO A 588 12.36 1.88 17.73
C PRO A 588 11.98 3.19 17.05
N GLU A 589 11.49 4.14 17.85
CA GLU A 589 11.25 5.54 17.50
C GLU A 589 12.57 6.32 17.37
N PHE A 590 12.54 7.64 17.17
CA PHE A 590 13.72 8.42 16.80
C PHE A 590 14.81 8.44 17.90
N PRO A 591 16.00 7.82 17.69
CA PRO A 591 17.02 7.74 18.74
C PRO A 591 17.79 9.06 18.88
N THR A 592 17.98 9.51 20.13
CA THR A 592 18.68 10.78 20.45
C THR A 592 19.67 10.61 21.60
N THR A 593 20.60 11.57 21.77
CA THR A 593 21.47 11.60 22.95
C THR A 593 20.87 12.46 24.04
N ARG A 594 20.49 11.83 25.16
CA ARG A 594 20.06 12.45 26.41
C ARG A 594 21.29 12.92 27.19
N PHE A 595 21.55 14.23 27.22
CA PHE A 595 22.68 14.87 27.91
C PHE A 595 22.20 15.57 29.18
N LEU A 596 22.67 15.12 30.36
CA LEU A 596 22.21 15.57 31.68
C LEU A 596 23.35 16.15 32.51
N TRP A 597 23.05 17.07 33.43
CA TRP A 597 24.02 17.62 34.37
C TRP A 597 23.41 17.98 35.73
N THR A 598 24.22 17.87 36.79
CA THR A 598 23.83 18.25 38.16
C THR A 598 24.58 19.52 38.58
N GLY A 599 23.86 20.48 39.17
CA GLY A 599 24.45 21.72 39.68
C GLY A 599 25.57 21.49 40.68
N ALA A 600 26.57 22.38 40.72
CA ALA A 600 27.79 22.16 41.49
C ALA A 600 27.64 22.43 43.01
N SER A 601 26.40 22.65 43.49
CA SER A 601 26.07 22.91 44.90
C SER A 601 24.75 22.24 45.26
N THR A 602 24.69 21.60 46.44
CA THR A 602 23.48 21.01 47.00
C THR A 602 22.73 21.95 47.95
N THR A 603 23.27 23.15 48.21
CA THR A 603 22.71 24.14 49.15
C THR A 603 22.34 25.47 48.50
N ASP A 604 22.77 25.69 47.26
CA ASP A 604 22.41 26.83 46.43
C ASP A 604 22.16 26.31 45.01
N PRO A 605 20.90 26.20 44.56
CA PRO A 605 20.58 25.61 43.27
C PRO A 605 21.05 26.46 42.09
N SER A 606 21.38 27.74 42.29
CA SER A 606 21.80 28.66 41.22
C SER A 606 23.25 28.48 40.77
N VAL A 607 24.03 27.64 41.46
CA VAL A 607 25.44 27.39 41.10
C VAL A 607 25.51 26.47 39.86
N PRO A 608 26.03 26.94 38.71
CA PRO A 608 26.08 26.16 37.48
C PRO A 608 26.86 24.85 37.65
N SER A 609 26.48 23.82 36.90
CA SER A 609 27.28 22.61 36.81
C SER A 609 28.65 22.85 36.16
N THR A 610 29.59 21.96 36.43
CA THR A 610 30.83 21.83 35.65
C THR A 610 30.67 20.91 34.43
N GLY A 611 29.46 20.38 34.22
CA GLY A 611 29.12 19.46 33.14
C GLY A 611 29.42 19.98 31.75
N GLN A 612 30.05 19.16 30.91
CA GLN A 612 30.40 19.52 29.54
C GLN A 612 30.35 18.31 28.60
N LEU A 613 29.68 18.48 27.45
CA LEU A 613 29.79 17.61 26.29
C LEU A 613 30.81 18.19 25.31
N ARG A 614 31.60 17.33 24.67
CA ARG A 614 32.57 17.70 23.63
C ARG A 614 32.40 16.82 22.41
N ILE A 615 32.11 17.41 21.26
CA ILE A 615 32.01 16.73 19.97
C ILE A 615 33.24 17.08 19.14
N THR A 616 34.00 16.06 18.73
CA THR A 616 35.16 16.23 17.85
C THR A 616 34.70 16.30 16.41
N VAL A 617 35.10 17.32 15.67
CA VAL A 617 34.74 17.45 14.25
C VAL A 617 35.61 16.48 13.42
N PRO A 618 35.02 15.57 12.61
CA PRO A 618 35.74 14.73 11.64
C PRO A 618 36.63 15.55 10.72
N ALA A 619 37.71 14.96 10.19
CA ALA A 619 38.68 15.69 9.36
C ALA A 619 38.05 16.32 8.11
N ASP A 620 37.07 15.64 7.51
CA ASP A 620 36.44 16.04 6.25
C ASP A 620 35.38 17.15 6.41
N TYR A 621 35.01 17.49 7.64
CA TYR A 621 33.99 18.51 7.96
C TYR A 621 34.56 19.77 8.63
N ARG A 622 35.89 19.94 8.68
CA ARG A 622 36.52 21.06 9.42
C ARG A 622 36.47 22.41 8.71
N ASP A 623 36.33 22.42 7.39
CA ASP A 623 36.16 23.65 6.63
C ASP A 623 34.69 24.09 6.59
N LEU A 624 34.30 24.78 7.66
CA LEU A 624 33.01 25.45 7.82
C LEU A 624 32.88 26.70 6.92
N SER A 625 33.95 27.16 6.26
CA SER A 625 33.93 28.39 5.43
C SER A 625 33.15 28.24 4.11
N THR A 626 32.71 27.03 3.78
CA THR A 626 31.85 26.71 2.63
C THR A 626 30.34 26.64 2.97
N ARG A 627 29.98 26.81 4.25
CA ARG A 627 28.61 26.68 4.77
C ARG A 627 28.16 27.98 5.45
N SER A 628 26.85 28.23 5.50
CA SER A 628 26.30 29.48 6.06
C SER A 628 25.92 29.40 7.54
N GLN A 629 25.80 28.21 8.12
CA GLN A 629 25.39 28.03 9.53
C GLN A 629 25.93 26.75 10.18
N ILE A 630 26.04 26.77 11.51
CA ILE A 630 26.04 25.57 12.36
C ILE A 630 24.60 25.39 12.87
N THR A 631 24.07 24.18 12.78
CA THR A 631 22.75 23.78 13.30
C THR A 631 22.92 22.74 14.41
N LEU A 632 22.02 22.78 15.40
CA LEU A 632 21.87 21.76 16.44
C LEU A 632 20.40 21.69 16.85
N LYS A 633 19.81 20.50 16.96
CA LYS A 633 18.41 20.34 17.39
C LYS A 633 18.36 19.90 18.85
N THR A 634 17.63 20.65 19.69
CA THR A 634 17.51 20.36 21.13
C THR A 634 16.10 20.49 21.67
N ALA A 635 15.82 19.75 22.74
CA ALA A 635 14.65 19.92 23.60
C ALA A 635 15.08 19.70 25.07
N PRO A 636 14.47 20.36 26.07
CA PRO A 636 14.78 20.08 27.47
C PRO A 636 14.45 18.63 27.86
N ASP A 637 15.32 18.00 28.65
CA ASP A 637 15.12 16.65 29.19
C ASP A 637 13.77 16.53 29.92
N GLU A 638 13.07 15.38 29.93
CA GLU A 638 11.80 15.21 30.67
C GLU A 638 11.85 15.70 32.13
N SER A 639 13.03 15.65 32.80
CA SER A 639 13.20 16.13 34.16
C SER A 639 13.25 17.66 34.33
N VAL A 640 13.41 18.44 33.25
CA VAL A 640 13.47 19.91 33.32
C VAL A 640 12.06 20.49 33.53
N PRO A 641 11.79 21.27 34.59
CA PRO A 641 10.43 21.75 34.88
C PRO A 641 9.92 22.84 33.94
N SER A 642 10.77 23.81 33.59
CA SER A 642 10.40 25.01 32.82
C SER A 642 11.39 25.38 31.71
N GLY A 643 12.69 25.35 31.99
CA GLY A 643 13.73 25.61 31.00
C GLY A 643 15.14 25.50 31.57
N THR A 644 16.10 25.17 30.73
CA THR A 644 17.53 25.00 31.06
C THR A 644 18.39 25.93 30.17
N ASP A 645 19.72 25.90 30.24
CA ASP A 645 20.57 26.57 29.24
C ASP A 645 21.97 25.93 29.17
N PHE A 646 22.69 26.16 28.07
CA PHE A 646 24.08 25.76 27.88
C PHE A 646 24.83 26.71 26.94
N THR A 647 26.13 26.87 27.15
CA THR A 647 27.02 27.63 26.25
C THR A 647 27.58 26.71 25.18
N ILE A 648 27.31 27.03 23.91
CA ILE A 648 27.96 26.44 22.75
C ILE A 648 29.31 27.12 22.56
N THR A 649 30.38 26.33 22.46
CA THR A 649 31.73 26.79 22.13
C THR A 649 32.19 26.15 20.82
N VAL A 650 32.61 26.97 19.85
CA VAL A 650 33.26 26.53 18.61
C VAL A 650 34.77 26.71 18.77
N VAL A 651 35.57 25.67 18.50
CA VAL A 651 37.03 25.65 18.71
C VAL A 651 37.77 25.32 17.41
N ASP A 652 38.81 26.08 17.06
CA ASP A 652 39.59 25.88 15.84
C ASP A 652 40.91 25.10 16.02
N GLY A 653 41.64 24.93 14.91
CA GLY A 653 42.98 24.31 14.81
C GLY A 653 44.07 24.95 15.67
N THR A 654 43.90 26.21 16.07
CA THR A 654 44.82 26.93 16.97
C THR A 654 44.42 26.83 18.44
N GLY A 655 43.18 26.43 18.71
CA GLY A 655 42.57 26.43 20.05
C GLY A 655 41.88 27.75 20.40
N ALA A 656 41.73 28.68 19.46
CA ALA A 656 40.89 29.86 19.65
C ALA A 656 39.41 29.46 19.70
N THR A 657 38.57 30.28 20.37
CA THR A 657 37.17 29.92 20.64
C THR A 657 36.19 31.05 20.40
N TYR A 658 35.08 30.74 19.71
CA TYR A 658 33.85 31.52 19.73
C TYR A 658 32.84 30.90 20.71
N GLN A 659 32.02 31.70 21.38
CA GLN A 659 31.08 31.23 22.40
C GLN A 659 29.73 31.98 22.32
N VAL A 660 28.62 31.26 22.52
CA VAL A 660 27.27 31.81 22.58
C VAL A 660 26.37 30.91 23.45
N ALA A 661 25.43 31.49 24.19
CA ALA A 661 24.43 30.74 24.97
C ALA A 661 23.29 30.24 24.05
N ALA A 662 22.76 29.05 24.29
CA ALA A 662 21.66 28.51 23.49
C ALA A 662 20.40 29.39 23.61
N SER A 663 20.11 29.88 24.82
CA SER A 663 19.06 30.88 25.08
C SER A 663 19.17 32.16 24.23
N ALA A 664 20.39 32.56 23.85
CA ALA A 664 20.65 33.75 23.02
C ALA A 664 20.53 33.50 21.50
N LEU A 665 20.40 32.23 21.08
CA LEU A 665 20.13 31.84 19.69
C LEU A 665 18.65 31.56 19.48
N ASN A 666 18.08 30.67 20.31
CA ASN A 666 16.67 30.31 20.29
C ASN A 666 16.24 29.77 21.67
N PRO A 667 15.58 30.58 22.52
CA PRO A 667 15.12 30.13 23.83
C PRO A 667 14.03 29.05 23.73
N LEU A 668 13.34 28.94 22.59
CA LEU A 668 12.32 27.91 22.36
C LEU A 668 12.92 26.50 22.31
N ALA A 669 14.23 26.37 22.10
CA ALA A 669 14.95 25.09 22.09
C ALA A 669 15.52 24.66 23.45
N ILE A 670 15.43 25.53 24.47
CA ILE A 670 15.90 25.28 25.84
C ILE A 670 14.83 25.53 26.93
N ASN A 671 13.66 26.05 26.55
CA ASN A 671 12.48 26.17 27.42
C ASN A 671 11.39 25.16 27.02
N ARG A 672 10.42 24.93 27.93
CA ARG A 672 9.25 24.08 27.68
C ARG A 672 8.25 24.71 26.73
N MET A 673 7.55 23.87 25.97
CA MET A 673 6.31 24.23 25.31
C MET A 673 5.19 24.52 26.35
N PRO A 674 4.19 25.37 26.04
CA PRO A 674 3.10 25.69 26.97
C PRO A 674 2.23 24.49 27.39
N GLY A 675 1.53 24.64 28.52
CA GLY A 675 0.50 23.68 28.98
C GLY A 675 0.66 23.23 30.43
N GLY A 676 1.83 23.42 31.04
CA GLY A 676 2.05 23.16 32.46
C GLY A 676 1.85 21.71 32.85
N THR A 677 0.74 21.41 33.56
CA THR A 677 0.36 20.06 33.99
C THR A 677 -0.63 19.37 33.05
N ASN A 678 -1.07 20.01 31.96
CA ASN A 678 -1.95 19.37 30.98
C ASN A 678 -1.21 18.22 30.28
N THR A 679 -1.81 17.04 30.32
CA THR A 679 -1.35 15.74 29.82
C THR A 679 -1.26 15.67 28.30
N THR A 680 -2.05 16.47 27.60
CA THR A 680 -2.07 16.56 26.14
C THR A 680 -1.10 17.64 25.61
N LEU A 681 -0.58 18.54 26.46
CA LEU A 681 0.35 19.62 26.13
C LEU A 681 1.69 19.49 26.88
N ASN A 682 2.43 20.59 27.08
CA ASN A 682 3.80 20.60 27.63
C ASN A 682 4.73 19.64 26.85
N LYS A 683 4.60 19.67 25.52
CA LYS A 683 5.23 18.69 24.62
C LYS A 683 6.75 18.86 24.58
N ILE A 684 7.46 17.73 24.56
CA ILE A 684 8.92 17.66 24.35
C ILE A 684 9.17 17.53 22.85
N VAL A 685 9.54 18.64 22.23
CA VAL A 685 9.75 18.76 20.78
C VAL A 685 11.14 19.35 20.52
N LEU A 686 11.90 18.71 19.65
CA LEU A 686 13.19 19.20 19.18
C LEU A 686 13.01 20.49 18.38
N GLN A 687 13.78 21.52 18.72
CA GLN A 687 13.78 22.82 18.08
C GLN A 687 15.19 23.17 17.63
N GLN A 688 15.32 23.98 16.57
CA GLN A 688 16.60 24.28 15.98
C GLN A 688 17.29 25.48 16.66
N LEU A 689 18.55 25.26 17.06
CA LEU A 689 19.53 26.30 17.35
C LEU A 689 20.38 26.50 16.09
N THR A 690 20.50 27.76 15.65
CA THR A 690 21.22 28.13 14.42
C THR A 690 22.25 29.20 14.73
N ILE A 691 23.54 28.94 14.44
CA ILE A 691 24.62 29.93 14.51
C ILE A 691 25.05 30.27 13.08
N PRO A 692 24.68 31.44 12.52
CA PRO A 692 25.16 31.86 11.21
C PRO A 692 26.69 32.03 11.21
N THR A 693 27.39 31.49 10.22
CA THR A 693 28.87 31.57 10.17
C THR A 693 29.38 33.01 10.05
N SER A 694 28.53 33.92 9.61
CA SER A 694 28.78 35.37 9.56
C SER A 694 28.80 36.08 10.92
N THR A 695 28.29 35.49 12.00
CA THR A 695 28.40 36.04 13.37
C THR A 695 29.60 35.49 14.13
N ILE A 696 30.20 34.40 13.65
CA ILE A 696 31.37 33.76 14.25
C ILE A 696 32.61 34.61 13.96
N THR A 697 33.30 35.03 15.01
CA THR A 697 34.49 35.88 14.91
C THR A 697 35.60 35.40 15.84
N GLY A 698 36.86 35.71 15.50
CA GLY A 698 38.04 35.40 16.32
C GLY A 698 38.61 33.99 16.20
N ILE A 699 38.09 33.16 15.29
CA ILE A 699 38.58 31.79 15.00
C ILE A 699 38.72 31.56 13.49
N ASP A 700 39.53 30.58 13.07
CA ASP A 700 39.59 30.15 11.66
C ASP A 700 38.51 29.10 11.33
N LEU A 701 37.50 29.53 10.56
CA LEU A 701 36.42 28.68 10.07
C LEU A 701 36.88 27.59 9.09
N ARG A 702 38.12 27.63 8.57
CA ARG A 702 38.66 26.56 7.72
C ARG A 702 39.13 25.33 8.49
N ASP A 703 39.26 25.43 9.81
CA ASP A 703 39.75 24.31 10.62
C ASP A 703 39.05 24.20 11.98
N VAL A 704 37.73 24.06 11.98
CA VAL A 704 36.95 23.79 13.20
C VAL A 704 37.25 22.37 13.70
N ARG A 705 37.68 22.24 14.96
CA ARG A 705 38.19 20.98 15.55
C ARG A 705 37.26 20.36 16.59
N GLU A 706 36.61 21.18 17.43
CA GLU A 706 35.76 20.70 18.54
C GLU A 706 34.59 21.65 18.75
N ILE A 707 33.39 21.11 18.91
CA ILE A 707 32.22 21.82 19.44
C ILE A 707 32.05 21.38 20.90
N ARG A 708 31.81 22.32 21.83
CA ARG A 708 31.53 22.00 23.24
C ARG A 708 30.19 22.56 23.66
N LEU A 709 29.40 21.76 24.37
CA LEU A 709 28.19 22.20 25.07
C LEU A 709 28.53 22.22 26.56
N THR A 710 28.53 23.40 27.19
CA THR A 710 28.88 23.55 28.61
C THR A 710 27.65 23.96 29.39
N ALA A 711 27.32 23.23 30.45
CA ALA A 711 26.13 23.44 31.27
C ALA A 711 26.01 24.89 31.77
N GLY A 712 24.81 25.46 31.66
CA GLY A 712 24.47 26.79 32.15
C GLY A 712 23.49 26.76 33.34
N VAL A 713 22.84 27.91 33.55
CA VAL A 713 21.69 28.08 34.46
C VAL A 713 20.50 28.50 33.60
N GLY A 714 19.36 27.82 33.75
CA GLY A 714 18.21 28.01 32.88
C GLY A 714 17.25 29.12 33.28
N ALA A 715 16.13 29.19 32.54
CA ALA A 715 14.95 29.95 32.94
C ALA A 715 14.27 29.41 34.21
N ASP A 716 14.64 28.20 34.66
CA ASP A 716 14.30 27.66 35.99
C ASP A 716 15.13 28.28 37.14
N GLY A 717 16.23 28.96 36.83
CA GLY A 717 17.17 29.51 37.80
C GLY A 717 18.06 28.46 38.48
N THR A 718 18.15 27.23 37.95
CA THR A 718 18.99 26.16 38.52
C THR A 718 20.17 25.76 37.63
N GLY A 719 21.27 25.35 38.26
CA GLY A 719 22.46 24.81 37.59
C GLY A 719 22.40 23.31 37.32
N THR A 720 21.28 22.66 37.63
CA THR A 720 20.93 21.29 37.23
C THR A 720 20.13 21.36 35.94
N GLY A 721 20.24 20.37 35.06
CA GLY A 721 19.52 20.42 33.80
C GLY A 721 19.79 19.24 32.88
N GLY A 722 19.25 19.34 31.67
CA GLY A 722 19.47 18.35 30.64
C GLY A 722 18.75 18.71 29.36
N VAL A 723 19.26 18.19 28.24
CA VAL A 723 18.66 18.29 26.91
C VAL A 723 18.78 16.98 26.15
N TYR A 724 17.77 16.67 25.34
CA TYR A 724 17.91 15.75 24.21
C TYR A 724 18.65 16.47 23.08
N LEU A 725 19.56 15.77 22.41
CA LEU A 725 20.39 16.28 21.32
C LEU A 725 20.16 15.46 20.05
N SER A 726 20.01 16.15 18.92
CA SER A 726 19.89 15.58 17.58
C SER A 726 20.60 16.48 16.55
N ASP A 727 21.10 15.88 15.47
CA ASP A 727 21.68 16.52 14.27
C ASP A 727 22.52 17.79 14.56
N LEU A 728 23.79 17.62 14.94
CA LEU A 728 24.80 18.69 14.83
C LEU A 728 25.32 18.69 13.39
N ALA A 729 25.02 19.74 12.63
CA ALA A 729 25.41 19.83 11.23
C ALA A 729 25.95 21.22 10.84
N PHE A 730 26.71 21.25 9.74
CA PHE A 730 27.28 22.45 9.14
C PHE A 730 26.65 22.64 7.75
N ASP A 731 25.72 23.59 7.65
CA ASP A 731 24.68 23.59 6.60
C ASP A 731 24.62 24.90 5.81
N THR A 732 23.91 24.85 4.68
CA THR A 732 23.39 26.01 3.96
C THR A 732 21.90 25.80 3.64
N PRO A 733 20.98 26.69 4.05
CA PRO A 733 19.56 26.64 3.68
C PRO A 733 19.32 26.51 2.16
N SER A 734 18.60 25.46 1.75
CA SER A 734 18.24 25.20 0.34
C SER A 734 17.13 24.15 0.21
N VAL A 735 16.38 24.17 -0.90
CA VAL A 735 15.33 23.18 -1.21
C VAL A 735 15.91 21.82 -1.63
N GLY A 736 17.06 21.83 -2.31
CA GLY A 736 17.72 20.63 -2.84
C GLY A 736 17.37 20.37 -4.30
N THR A 737 17.14 19.11 -4.66
CA THR A 737 16.72 18.69 -6.00
C THR A 737 15.87 17.42 -5.88
N PRO A 738 14.56 17.47 -6.18
CA PRO A 738 13.72 16.27 -6.18
C PRO A 738 14.15 15.28 -7.28
N VAL A 739 13.89 13.99 -7.08
CA VAL A 739 14.24 12.92 -8.05
C VAL A 739 13.07 11.95 -8.24
N VAL A 740 12.32 12.15 -9.32
CA VAL A 740 11.25 11.22 -9.72
C VAL A 740 11.87 9.93 -10.25
N GLN A 741 11.82 8.85 -9.45
CA GLN A 741 12.42 7.56 -9.80
C GLN A 741 11.65 6.36 -9.21
N THR A 742 11.70 5.22 -9.90
CA THR A 742 11.13 3.96 -9.39
C THR A 742 12.01 3.41 -8.26
N ARG A 743 11.52 3.41 -7.02
CA ARG A 743 12.16 2.78 -5.86
C ARG A 743 11.87 1.29 -5.76
N THR A 744 12.69 0.56 -5.03
CA THR A 744 12.42 -0.82 -4.64
C THR A 744 11.38 -0.78 -3.52
N THR A 745 10.42 -1.72 -3.49
CA THR A 745 9.36 -1.72 -2.46
C THR A 745 9.46 -2.94 -1.55
N VAL A 746 9.29 -2.74 -0.24
CA VAL A 746 9.20 -3.77 0.80
C VAL A 746 7.73 -4.14 1.01
N ASN A 747 7.44 -5.43 1.12
CA ASN A 747 6.11 -5.99 1.20
C ASN A 747 6.09 -7.23 2.13
N ILE A 748 4.90 -7.66 2.53
CA ILE A 748 4.61 -8.88 3.29
C ILE A 748 3.77 -9.81 2.41
N ALA A 749 4.11 -11.10 2.34
CA ALA A 749 3.28 -12.10 1.68
C ALA A 749 2.08 -12.51 2.58
N PRO A 750 0.87 -12.68 2.01
CA PRO A 750 -0.27 -13.20 2.77
C PRO A 750 0.04 -14.62 3.24
N THR A 751 -0.03 -14.85 4.55
CA THR A 751 0.42 -16.10 5.18
C THR A 751 -0.77 -16.79 5.85
N ALA A 752 -0.90 -18.11 5.66
CA ALA A 752 -1.92 -18.90 6.34
C ALA A 752 -1.32 -20.18 6.94
N VAL A 753 -1.74 -20.53 8.16
CA VAL A 753 -1.29 -21.70 8.92
C VAL A 753 -2.44 -22.36 9.68
N GLU A 754 -2.30 -23.64 10.01
CA GLU A 754 -3.14 -24.33 11.00
C GLU A 754 -2.83 -23.79 12.41
N GLU A 755 -3.81 -23.81 13.32
CA GLU A 755 -3.64 -23.47 14.73
C GLU A 755 -2.75 -24.50 15.45
N GLY A 756 -3.08 -25.78 15.30
CA GLY A 756 -2.32 -26.93 15.78
C GLY A 756 -2.47 -27.19 17.28
N SER A 757 -2.01 -28.35 17.75
CA SER A 757 -2.37 -28.82 19.10
C SER A 757 -1.54 -28.24 20.26
N GLY A 758 -1.03 -27.00 20.16
CA GLY A 758 -0.15 -26.41 21.17
C GLY A 758 0.79 -25.30 20.68
N PRO A 759 1.85 -24.97 21.45
CA PRO A 759 2.85 -23.97 21.07
C PRO A 759 3.59 -24.35 19.78
N GLY A 760 3.66 -23.41 18.82
CA GLY A 760 4.27 -23.59 17.51
C GLY A 760 4.89 -22.31 16.97
N SER A 761 5.07 -22.26 15.65
CA SER A 761 5.53 -21.06 14.95
C SER A 761 5.08 -21.04 13.50
N ALA A 762 4.74 -19.86 12.99
CA ALA A 762 4.56 -19.57 11.57
C ALA A 762 5.78 -18.83 11.02
N GLU A 763 6.07 -18.99 9.73
CA GLU A 763 6.99 -18.11 9.01
C GLU A 763 6.21 -17.15 8.11
N VAL A 764 6.49 -15.85 8.23
CA VAL A 764 5.97 -14.83 7.32
C VAL A 764 7.08 -14.38 6.38
N ALA A 765 6.82 -14.41 5.07
CA ALA A 765 7.78 -13.92 4.07
C ALA A 765 7.66 -12.40 3.88
N ALA A 766 8.70 -11.66 4.27
CA ALA A 766 8.91 -10.28 3.88
C ALA A 766 9.73 -10.25 2.58
N TYR A 767 9.29 -9.50 1.57
CA TYR A 767 9.90 -9.53 0.23
C TYR A 767 10.07 -8.14 -0.40
N LEU A 768 11.03 -8.07 -1.33
CA LEU A 768 11.28 -6.92 -2.17
C LEU A 768 10.67 -7.13 -3.57
N SER A 769 10.03 -6.11 -4.13
CA SER A 769 9.51 -6.17 -5.51
C SER A 769 10.58 -6.32 -6.60
N ARG A 770 11.86 -6.18 -6.24
CA ARG A 770 13.04 -6.56 -7.02
C ARG A 770 14.28 -6.61 -6.13
N ALA A 771 15.34 -7.27 -6.58
CA ALA A 771 16.64 -7.20 -5.95
C ALA A 771 17.24 -5.78 -6.02
N ASP A 772 17.79 -5.28 -4.92
CA ASP A 772 18.50 -4.00 -4.87
C ASP A 772 20.04 -4.17 -4.87
N THR A 773 20.74 -3.06 -5.09
CA THR A 773 22.21 -2.95 -5.08
C THR A 773 22.77 -2.36 -3.78
N LYS A 774 21.95 -1.67 -3.00
CA LYS A 774 22.24 -1.29 -1.61
C LYS A 774 21.55 -2.28 -0.66
N PRO A 775 22.04 -2.48 0.58
CA PRO A 775 21.28 -3.20 1.60
C PRO A 775 19.96 -2.47 1.89
N VAL A 776 18.86 -3.21 1.92
CA VAL A 776 17.53 -2.69 2.27
C VAL A 776 17.19 -3.15 3.68
N THR A 777 16.62 -2.26 4.49
CA THR A 777 16.09 -2.61 5.81
C THR A 777 14.64 -2.19 5.96
N GLY A 778 13.92 -2.89 6.82
CA GLY A 778 12.60 -2.52 7.33
C GLY A 778 12.31 -3.31 8.60
N TYR A 779 11.27 -2.92 9.32
CA TYR A 779 10.81 -3.65 10.50
C TYR A 779 9.51 -4.37 10.19
N VAL A 780 9.50 -5.68 10.42
CA VAL A 780 8.29 -6.50 10.35
C VAL A 780 7.67 -6.54 11.74
N SER A 781 6.45 -6.02 11.88
CA SER A 781 5.69 -6.07 13.13
C SER A 781 4.48 -7.00 12.98
N VAL A 782 4.18 -7.77 14.03
CA VAL A 782 3.01 -8.65 14.10
C VAL A 782 2.16 -8.25 15.30
N LEU A 783 0.92 -7.86 15.03
CA LEU A 783 -0.05 -7.42 16.05
C LEU A 783 -0.84 -8.63 16.58
N GLY A 784 -0.11 -9.51 17.27
CA GLY A 784 -0.66 -10.61 18.07
C GLY A 784 -0.81 -10.23 19.55
N SER A 785 -0.82 -11.22 20.44
CA SER A 785 -0.80 -11.03 21.90
C SER A 785 0.10 -12.08 22.56
N ALA A 786 0.73 -11.80 23.72
CA ALA A 786 1.74 -12.71 24.31
C ALA A 786 1.21 -14.08 24.78
N SER A 787 -0.10 -14.24 24.86
CA SER A 787 -0.81 -15.50 25.13
C SER A 787 -1.72 -15.93 23.96
N GLY A 788 -1.48 -15.34 22.78
CA GLY A 788 -2.30 -15.48 21.58
C GLY A 788 -1.96 -16.64 20.67
N ALA A 789 -2.96 -17.04 19.87
CA ALA A 789 -2.77 -17.91 18.72
C ALA A 789 -1.65 -17.41 17.79
N VAL A 790 -1.39 -16.10 17.81
CA VAL A 790 -0.18 -15.45 17.30
C VAL A 790 0.42 -14.54 18.38
N GLY A 791 1.73 -14.65 18.60
CA GLY A 791 2.49 -13.81 19.52
C GLY A 791 2.78 -12.39 18.99
N ILE A 792 3.01 -11.43 19.89
CA ILE A 792 3.51 -10.09 19.50
C ILE A 792 4.92 -10.23 18.92
N GLY A 793 5.12 -9.74 17.70
CA GLY A 793 6.40 -9.79 16.99
C GLY A 793 6.90 -8.41 16.56
N MET A 794 8.21 -8.22 16.61
CA MET A 794 8.92 -7.12 15.95
C MET A 794 10.34 -7.59 15.59
N GLU A 795 10.69 -7.61 14.31
CA GLU A 795 12.03 -7.96 13.83
C GLU A 795 12.55 -6.94 12.81
N LYS A 796 13.83 -6.56 12.92
CA LYS A 796 14.51 -5.75 11.89
C LYS A 796 15.05 -6.64 10.78
N VAL A 797 14.30 -6.74 9.69
CA VAL A 797 14.73 -7.44 8.48
C VAL A 797 15.79 -6.62 7.74
N THR A 798 16.85 -7.31 7.29
CA THR A 798 17.92 -6.73 6.45
C THR A 798 18.16 -7.62 5.24
N PHE A 799 17.78 -7.13 4.06
CA PHE A 799 18.07 -7.75 2.77
C PHE A 799 19.46 -7.32 2.31
N GLN A 800 20.32 -8.28 1.98
CA GLN A 800 21.63 -8.01 1.40
C GLN A 800 21.50 -7.64 -0.09
N PRO A 801 22.49 -6.94 -0.69
CA PRO A 801 22.47 -6.65 -2.13
C PRO A 801 22.29 -7.92 -2.97
N GLY A 802 21.26 -7.95 -3.82
CA GLY A 802 20.86 -9.13 -4.61
C GLY A 802 19.78 -10.02 -3.98
N GLU A 803 19.45 -9.84 -2.70
CA GLU A 803 18.45 -10.65 -1.97
C GLU A 803 17.03 -10.08 -2.13
N THR A 804 16.02 -10.95 -2.29
CA THR A 804 14.62 -10.55 -2.53
C THR A 804 13.62 -11.00 -1.48
N CYS A 805 13.91 -12.01 -0.66
CA CYS A 805 12.99 -12.54 0.35
C CYS A 805 13.71 -12.86 1.66
N LYS A 806 13.00 -12.68 2.78
CA LYS A 806 13.40 -13.04 4.14
C LYS A 806 12.19 -13.60 4.89
N THR A 807 12.37 -14.71 5.58
CA THR A 807 11.37 -15.18 6.55
C THR A 807 11.55 -14.46 7.89
N VAL A 808 10.44 -14.20 8.56
CA VAL A 808 10.36 -13.74 9.95
C VAL A 808 9.56 -14.79 10.72
N THR A 809 10.16 -15.35 11.77
CA THR A 809 9.53 -16.41 12.56
C THR A 809 8.62 -15.80 13.63
N VAL A 810 7.36 -16.19 13.62
CA VAL A 810 6.30 -15.70 14.51
C VAL A 810 5.87 -16.84 15.42
N ALA A 811 5.82 -16.64 16.73
CA ALA A 811 5.32 -17.66 17.65
C ALA A 811 3.81 -17.84 17.48
N THR A 812 3.32 -19.08 17.54
CA THR A 812 1.90 -19.42 17.58
C THR A 812 1.56 -20.26 18.80
N LEU A 813 0.29 -20.26 19.20
CA LEU A 813 -0.20 -21.06 20.33
C LEU A 813 -1.59 -21.60 20.03
N GLY A 814 -1.65 -22.81 19.49
CA GLY A 814 -2.91 -23.52 19.31
C GLY A 814 -3.33 -24.38 20.49
N ASN A 815 -4.50 -25.02 20.38
CA ASN A 815 -5.19 -25.62 21.52
C ASN A 815 -5.69 -27.08 21.26
N SER A 816 -6.86 -27.50 21.72
CA SER A 816 -7.46 -28.83 21.43
C SER A 816 -9.00 -28.78 21.56
N ALA A 817 -9.61 -27.67 21.19
CA ALA A 817 -11.02 -27.36 21.44
C ALA A 817 -11.60 -26.34 20.44
N ALA A 818 -12.65 -26.78 19.75
CA ALA A 818 -13.35 -26.08 18.68
C ALA A 818 -13.89 -24.68 19.05
N SER A 819 -13.52 -23.68 18.24
CA SER A 819 -13.95 -22.28 18.27
C SER A 819 -15.30 -22.03 17.56
N ASP A 820 -15.86 -20.84 17.73
CA ASP A 820 -16.99 -20.34 16.92
C ASP A 820 -16.54 -19.66 15.61
N LYS A 821 -15.23 -19.43 15.45
CA LYS A 821 -14.61 -18.94 14.21
C LYS A 821 -13.87 -20.08 13.50
N GLY A 822 -13.95 -20.14 12.17
CA GLY A 822 -13.08 -21.03 11.37
C GLY A 822 -11.63 -20.52 11.24
N SER A 823 -11.36 -19.25 11.57
CA SER A 823 -10.01 -18.65 11.54
C SER A 823 -9.94 -17.31 12.26
N THR A 824 -8.75 -16.95 12.74
CA THR A 824 -8.41 -15.61 13.23
C THR A 824 -7.36 -14.95 12.32
N ASN A 825 -7.48 -13.64 12.09
CA ASN A 825 -6.55 -12.86 11.26
C ASN A 825 -5.75 -11.87 12.10
N PHE A 826 -4.43 -11.91 11.98
CA PHE A 826 -3.51 -11.02 12.68
C PHE A 826 -2.81 -10.09 11.68
N LYS A 827 -2.81 -8.79 11.95
CA LYS A 827 -2.16 -7.79 11.08
C LYS A 827 -0.64 -7.96 11.13
N VAL A 828 -0.01 -8.03 9.96
CA VAL A 828 1.45 -7.98 9.79
C VAL A 828 1.80 -6.79 8.90
N SER A 829 2.79 -6.00 9.32
CA SER A 829 3.22 -4.77 8.65
C SER A 829 4.73 -4.76 8.41
N ALA A 830 5.16 -4.27 7.24
CA ALA A 830 6.54 -3.89 6.95
C ALA A 830 6.65 -2.35 7.01
N THR A 831 7.41 -1.82 7.97
CA THR A 831 7.41 -0.40 8.37
C THR A 831 8.83 0.15 8.55
N ASN A 832 8.99 1.47 8.67
CA ASN A 832 10.28 2.16 8.88
C ASN A 832 11.40 1.61 7.97
N THR A 833 11.20 1.80 6.66
CA THR A 833 12.05 1.25 5.60
C THR A 833 13.28 2.12 5.31
N SER A 834 14.33 1.55 4.70
CA SER A 834 15.52 2.30 4.29
C SER A 834 16.10 1.76 2.98
N ASN A 835 16.58 2.66 2.11
CA ASN A 835 16.91 2.45 0.68
C ASN A 835 15.74 2.00 -0.22
N ALA A 836 14.77 1.26 0.31
CA ALA A 836 13.47 0.94 -0.30
C ALA A 836 12.32 1.69 0.40
N VAL A 837 11.13 1.69 -0.21
CA VAL A 837 9.88 2.25 0.36
C VAL A 837 8.87 1.16 0.68
N MET A 838 7.83 1.46 1.44
CA MET A 838 6.68 0.56 1.63
C MET A 838 5.90 0.41 0.32
N GLY A 839 5.53 -0.83 -0.05
CA GLY A 839 4.76 -1.14 -1.25
C GLY A 839 3.27 -1.36 -1.00
N ALA A 840 2.52 -1.61 -2.08
CA ALA A 840 1.09 -1.89 -2.09
C ALA A 840 0.67 -3.20 -1.39
N GLN A 841 1.64 -3.95 -0.83
CA GLN A 841 1.46 -5.13 0.01
C GLN A 841 2.32 -5.04 1.29
N ALA A 842 2.68 -3.83 1.74
CA ALA A 842 3.38 -3.63 3.02
C ALA A 842 2.56 -4.04 4.25
N PHE A 843 1.23 -4.12 4.11
CA PHE A 843 0.32 -4.72 5.08
C PHE A 843 -0.30 -5.98 4.49
N ASN A 844 -0.32 -7.06 5.28
CA ASN A 844 -1.04 -8.29 4.96
C ASN A 844 -1.44 -9.03 6.25
N ASN A 845 -2.27 -10.06 6.12
CA ASN A 845 -2.67 -10.88 7.26
C ASN A 845 -1.80 -12.14 7.40
N LEU A 846 -1.55 -12.52 8.66
CA LEU A 846 -1.30 -13.89 9.08
C LEU A 846 -2.65 -14.48 9.52
N THR A 847 -3.17 -15.42 8.74
CA THR A 847 -4.40 -16.17 9.05
C THR A 847 -4.05 -17.46 9.79
N VAL A 848 -4.60 -17.65 10.99
CA VAL A 848 -4.55 -18.92 11.71
C VAL A 848 -5.90 -19.60 11.57
N ARG A 849 -5.92 -20.86 11.11
CA ARG A 849 -7.14 -21.66 10.96
C ARG A 849 -7.37 -22.58 12.15
N GLU A 850 -8.58 -22.56 12.67
CA GLU A 850 -9.10 -23.53 13.65
C GLU A 850 -9.09 -24.96 13.06
N ASP A 851 -8.34 -25.89 13.66
CA ASP A 851 -8.18 -27.28 13.18
C ASP A 851 -8.80 -28.38 14.05
N ASP A 852 -9.30 -28.08 15.25
CA ASP A 852 -10.14 -28.98 16.07
C ASP A 852 -11.61 -29.00 15.60
N GLY A 853 -11.97 -28.09 14.69
CA GLY A 853 -13.30 -27.92 14.10
C GLY A 853 -14.01 -26.69 14.63
N THR A 854 -15.16 -26.31 14.03
CA THR A 854 -15.87 -25.09 14.44
C THR A 854 -17.38 -25.28 14.56
N THR A 855 -18.00 -24.44 15.39
CA THR A 855 -19.46 -24.28 15.45
C THR A 855 -20.01 -23.24 14.47
N GLY A 856 -19.13 -22.46 13.83
CA GLY A 856 -19.45 -21.51 12.77
C GLY A 856 -19.25 -22.08 11.36
N THR A 857 -18.77 -21.24 10.44
CA THR A 857 -18.40 -21.68 9.08
C THR A 857 -16.97 -22.20 9.06
N GLU A 858 -16.81 -23.50 8.80
CA GLU A 858 -15.51 -24.13 8.55
C GLU A 858 -14.87 -23.59 7.27
N ILE A 859 -13.58 -23.27 7.31
CA ILE A 859 -12.80 -22.88 6.11
C ILE A 859 -11.84 -24.03 5.72
N PRO A 860 -11.43 -24.12 4.45
CA PRO A 860 -10.60 -25.24 3.99
C PRO A 860 -9.23 -25.30 4.70
N PRO A 861 -8.70 -26.50 5.00
CA PRO A 861 -7.38 -26.65 5.61
C PRO A 861 -6.27 -26.09 4.72
N VAL A 862 -5.28 -25.50 5.37
CA VAL A 862 -4.13 -24.80 4.76
C VAL A 862 -2.84 -25.60 4.86
N GLY A 863 -2.86 -26.74 5.55
CA GLY A 863 -1.81 -27.74 5.59
C GLY A 863 -0.55 -27.29 6.33
N ILE A 864 0.41 -28.22 6.43
CA ILE A 864 1.69 -27.97 7.10
C ILE A 864 2.51 -27.00 6.24
N GLN A 865 2.85 -25.83 6.81
CA GLN A 865 3.64 -24.80 6.16
C GLN A 865 5.08 -25.27 5.84
N GLY A 866 5.54 -24.97 4.62
CA GLY A 866 6.95 -25.08 4.20
C GLY A 866 7.74 -23.78 4.40
N ASP A 867 8.89 -23.66 3.72
CA ASP A 867 9.67 -22.41 3.69
C ASP A 867 8.83 -21.29 3.05
N ALA A 868 8.51 -20.24 3.82
CA ALA A 868 7.56 -19.23 3.38
C ALA A 868 8.07 -18.39 2.18
N CYS A 869 9.39 -18.27 2.00
CA CYS A 869 9.96 -17.61 0.83
C CYS A 869 9.89 -18.49 -0.42
N ALA A 870 10.14 -19.79 -0.29
CA ALA A 870 10.00 -20.75 -1.40
C ALA A 870 8.52 -20.92 -1.81
N GLU A 871 7.59 -20.94 -0.86
CA GLU A 871 6.14 -20.91 -1.13
C GLU A 871 5.73 -19.63 -1.84
N TYR A 872 6.19 -18.47 -1.36
CA TYR A 872 5.92 -17.17 -2.01
C TYR A 872 6.43 -17.14 -3.46
N GLU A 873 7.69 -17.47 -3.72
CA GLU A 873 8.25 -17.52 -5.09
C GLU A 873 7.52 -18.54 -5.97
N ALA A 874 7.03 -19.67 -5.41
CA ALA A 874 6.22 -20.65 -6.12
C ALA A 874 4.76 -20.21 -6.39
N SER A 875 4.26 -19.19 -5.68
CA SER A 875 2.93 -18.59 -5.90
C SER A 875 2.91 -17.55 -7.02
N LEU A 876 4.06 -17.00 -7.40
CA LEU A 876 4.18 -15.90 -8.36
C LEU A 876 3.86 -16.26 -9.82
N ALA A 877 3.86 -17.54 -10.18
CA ALA A 877 3.60 -17.99 -11.54
C ALA A 877 2.86 -19.34 -11.56
N PRO A 878 1.78 -19.49 -12.36
CA PRO A 878 1.09 -20.76 -12.48
C PRO A 878 1.98 -21.87 -13.03
N VAL A 879 1.92 -23.05 -12.43
CA VAL A 879 2.69 -24.23 -12.83
C VAL A 879 1.88 -25.18 -13.72
N PRO A 880 2.50 -26.05 -14.53
CA PRO A 880 1.76 -27.05 -15.30
C PRO A 880 1.02 -28.04 -14.39
N LEU A 881 -0.29 -28.21 -14.62
CA LEU A 881 -1.12 -29.26 -14.04
C LEU A 881 -1.03 -30.52 -14.92
N ALA A 882 -0.88 -31.71 -14.32
CA ALA A 882 -0.85 -32.96 -15.10
C ALA A 882 -2.29 -33.40 -15.44
N VAL A 883 -2.49 -33.83 -16.69
CA VAL A 883 -3.77 -34.37 -17.20
C VAL A 883 -3.52 -35.73 -17.86
N ASP A 884 -4.45 -36.69 -17.72
CA ASP A 884 -4.33 -38.00 -18.37
C ASP A 884 -4.71 -37.97 -19.86
N LYS A 885 -5.42 -36.91 -20.30
CA LYS A 885 -5.90 -36.69 -21.67
C LYS A 885 -5.82 -35.20 -22.02
N GLU A 886 -5.22 -34.88 -23.17
CA GLU A 886 -5.21 -33.52 -23.73
C GLU A 886 -6.52 -33.17 -24.47
N ALA A 887 -7.37 -34.18 -24.76
CA ALA A 887 -8.67 -34.02 -25.39
C ALA A 887 -9.71 -35.01 -24.87
N VAL A 888 -10.98 -34.60 -24.82
CA VAL A 888 -12.10 -35.35 -24.21
C VAL A 888 -13.44 -35.01 -24.89
N ALA A 889 -14.41 -35.93 -24.90
CA ALA A 889 -15.75 -35.67 -25.44
C ALA A 889 -16.71 -35.08 -24.40
N PRO A 890 -17.72 -34.27 -24.80
CA PRO A 890 -18.86 -33.96 -23.94
C PRO A 890 -19.56 -35.25 -23.47
N GLY A 891 -19.66 -35.44 -22.15
CA GLY A 891 -20.20 -36.64 -21.51
C GLY A 891 -19.15 -37.67 -21.05
N ASP A 892 -17.90 -37.56 -21.51
CA ASP A 892 -16.77 -38.36 -21.02
C ASP A 892 -16.12 -37.71 -19.77
N SER A 893 -15.12 -38.39 -19.21
CA SER A 893 -14.30 -37.88 -18.11
C SER A 893 -12.80 -38.01 -18.35
N PHE A 894 -12.02 -37.19 -17.66
CA PHE A 894 -10.55 -37.21 -17.64
C PHE A 894 -10.04 -36.97 -16.21
N THR A 895 -8.79 -37.34 -15.95
CA THR A 895 -8.17 -37.25 -14.61
C THR A 895 -7.09 -36.19 -14.61
N VAL A 896 -7.06 -35.37 -13.56
CA VAL A 896 -6.01 -34.37 -13.33
C VAL A 896 -5.30 -34.60 -12.01
N THR A 897 -4.00 -34.35 -11.98
CA THR A 897 -3.14 -34.50 -10.80
C THR A 897 -2.30 -33.26 -10.60
N ALA A 898 -2.53 -32.59 -9.48
CA ALA A 898 -1.77 -31.46 -8.98
C ALA A 898 -0.71 -31.98 -8.00
N SER A 899 0.49 -31.39 -7.96
CA SER A 899 1.62 -31.94 -7.18
C SER A 899 2.59 -30.88 -6.63
N GLY A 900 3.08 -31.09 -5.41
CA GLY A 900 3.94 -30.15 -4.66
C GLY A 900 3.15 -29.03 -3.97
N PHE A 901 1.95 -29.36 -3.52
CA PHE A 901 1.16 -28.58 -2.56
C PHE A 901 1.66 -28.92 -1.13
N ARG A 902 1.24 -28.17 -0.12
CA ARG A 902 1.52 -28.52 1.28
C ARG A 902 0.86 -29.85 1.63
N VAL A 903 1.49 -30.64 2.50
CA VAL A 903 0.87 -31.85 3.04
C VAL A 903 -0.36 -31.44 3.86
N GLY A 904 -1.52 -32.02 3.53
CA GLY A 904 -2.78 -31.76 4.22
C GLY A 904 -3.52 -30.48 3.80
N GLU A 905 -3.05 -29.68 2.83
CA GLU A 905 -3.83 -28.52 2.38
C GLU A 905 -4.98 -28.91 1.43
N ALA A 906 -6.05 -28.13 1.46
CA ALA A 906 -7.11 -28.18 0.48
C ALA A 906 -6.64 -27.65 -0.88
N VAL A 907 -6.88 -28.41 -1.95
CA VAL A 907 -6.67 -28.01 -3.33
C VAL A 907 -8.03 -27.90 -4.02
N LEU A 908 -8.42 -26.68 -4.41
CA LEU A 908 -9.65 -26.39 -5.14
C LEU A 908 -9.43 -26.64 -6.64
N PHE A 909 -10.18 -27.58 -7.21
CA PHE A 909 -10.17 -27.86 -8.65
C PHE A 909 -11.28 -27.09 -9.38
N GLY A 910 -10.95 -26.59 -10.57
CA GLY A 910 -11.90 -25.90 -11.47
C GLY A 910 -11.74 -26.34 -12.92
N PHE A 911 -12.81 -26.19 -13.70
CA PHE A 911 -12.85 -26.52 -15.13
C PHE A 911 -13.77 -25.56 -15.89
N ALA A 912 -13.29 -25.02 -17.01
CA ALA A 912 -14.04 -24.06 -17.86
C ALA A 912 -14.63 -22.86 -17.10
N GLY A 913 -13.98 -22.42 -16.02
CA GLY A 913 -14.44 -21.32 -15.15
C GLY A 913 -15.48 -21.70 -14.09
N ALA A 914 -15.78 -22.99 -13.88
CA ALA A 914 -16.63 -23.48 -12.81
C ALA A 914 -15.82 -24.30 -11.79
N ASP A 915 -16.10 -24.10 -10.50
CA ASP A 915 -15.52 -24.89 -9.41
C ASP A 915 -16.08 -26.33 -9.43
N LEU A 916 -15.19 -27.31 -9.30
CA LEU A 916 -15.54 -28.74 -9.25
C LEU A 916 -15.63 -29.26 -7.81
N GLY A 917 -14.76 -28.76 -6.94
CA GLY A 917 -14.67 -29.18 -5.53
C GLY A 917 -13.23 -29.21 -5.01
N VAL A 918 -13.09 -29.65 -3.77
CA VAL A 918 -11.82 -29.65 -3.03
C VAL A 918 -11.34 -31.08 -2.78
N VAL A 919 -10.03 -31.31 -2.93
CA VAL A 919 -9.34 -32.53 -2.47
C VAL A 919 -8.19 -32.13 -1.54
N ILE A 920 -8.00 -32.87 -0.45
CA ILE A 920 -6.87 -32.68 0.46
C ILE A 920 -5.61 -33.30 -0.15
N ALA A 921 -4.51 -32.55 -0.18
CA ALA A 921 -3.22 -33.00 -0.67
C ALA A 921 -2.59 -34.05 0.28
N ASP A 922 -2.04 -35.11 -0.30
CA ASP A 922 -1.47 -36.25 0.42
C ASP A 922 -0.06 -35.99 1.03
N ASP A 923 0.54 -37.03 1.62
CA ASP A 923 1.89 -37.00 2.21
C ASP A 923 3.01 -36.63 1.21
N ALA A 924 2.74 -36.63 -0.10
CA ALA A 924 3.64 -36.20 -1.17
C ALA A 924 3.26 -34.81 -1.74
N GLY A 925 2.27 -34.13 -1.15
CA GLY A 925 1.75 -32.87 -1.64
C GLY A 925 0.97 -33.01 -2.95
N ALA A 926 0.36 -34.17 -3.21
CA ALA A 926 -0.39 -34.45 -4.43
C ALA A 926 -1.91 -34.51 -4.19
N ALA A 927 -2.68 -33.97 -5.14
CA ALA A 927 -4.13 -33.98 -5.14
C ALA A 927 -4.63 -34.38 -6.53
N THR A 928 -5.64 -35.25 -6.61
CA THR A 928 -6.15 -35.79 -7.88
C THR A 928 -7.67 -35.70 -7.97
N TRP A 929 -8.17 -35.24 -9.11
CA TRP A 929 -9.60 -35.09 -9.39
C TRP A 929 -9.99 -35.74 -10.72
N THR A 930 -11.17 -36.35 -10.79
CA THR A 930 -11.76 -36.85 -12.05
C THR A 930 -12.80 -35.86 -12.55
N VAL A 931 -12.45 -35.12 -13.60
CA VAL A 931 -13.33 -34.13 -14.25
C VAL A 931 -14.32 -34.88 -15.14
N ASN A 932 -15.61 -34.77 -14.83
CA ASN A 932 -16.69 -35.25 -15.70
C ASN A 932 -17.16 -34.08 -16.57
N VAL A 933 -17.07 -34.20 -17.89
CA VAL A 933 -17.38 -33.11 -18.82
C VAL A 933 -18.88 -33.10 -19.12
N PRO A 934 -19.62 -32.02 -18.85
CA PRO A 934 -21.03 -31.92 -19.21
C PRO A 934 -21.31 -32.22 -20.69
N VAL A 935 -22.40 -32.94 -20.97
CA VAL A 935 -22.86 -33.26 -22.34
C VAL A 935 -23.21 -32.02 -23.18
N ASN A 936 -23.31 -30.86 -22.55
CA ASN A 936 -23.61 -29.55 -23.13
C ASN A 936 -22.46 -28.55 -22.97
N SER A 937 -21.23 -29.00 -22.66
CA SER A 937 -20.04 -28.15 -22.66
C SER A 937 -19.76 -27.55 -24.03
N THR A 938 -19.28 -26.31 -24.04
CA THR A 938 -18.75 -25.64 -25.23
C THR A 938 -17.56 -26.43 -25.79
N LEU A 939 -17.53 -26.63 -27.10
CA LEU A 939 -16.41 -27.25 -27.81
C LEU A 939 -15.24 -26.26 -27.94
N GLY A 940 -14.01 -26.76 -27.88
CA GLY A 940 -12.79 -25.95 -27.91
C GLY A 940 -11.87 -26.22 -26.73
N ALA A 941 -10.83 -25.39 -26.57
CA ALA A 941 -9.96 -25.45 -25.40
C ALA A 941 -10.69 -24.94 -24.14
N ALA A 942 -10.62 -25.72 -23.06
CA ALA A 942 -11.13 -25.38 -21.74
C ALA A 942 -9.98 -25.40 -20.72
N ASP A 943 -9.88 -24.35 -19.91
CA ASP A 943 -8.92 -24.28 -18.81
C ASP A 943 -9.30 -25.26 -17.69
N VAL A 944 -8.28 -25.87 -17.08
CA VAL A 944 -8.37 -26.69 -15.88
C VAL A 944 -7.42 -26.12 -14.83
N THR A 945 -7.91 -25.89 -13.61
CA THR A 945 -7.17 -25.21 -12.53
C THR A 945 -7.13 -26.06 -11.27
N ALA A 946 -6.07 -25.91 -10.48
CA ALA A 946 -5.93 -26.46 -9.13
C ALA A 946 -5.21 -25.45 -8.24
N LEU A 947 -5.87 -24.94 -7.19
CA LEU A 947 -5.38 -23.86 -6.33
C LEU A 947 -5.25 -24.31 -4.87
N GLY A 948 -4.07 -24.13 -4.28
CA GLY A 948 -3.78 -24.48 -2.88
C GLY A 948 -4.32 -23.45 -1.88
N ALA A 949 -5.04 -23.91 -0.87
CA ALA A 949 -5.66 -23.05 0.15
C ALA A 949 -4.64 -22.37 1.08
N GLY A 950 -3.53 -23.02 1.40
CA GLY A 950 -2.45 -22.49 2.24
C GLY A 950 -1.27 -21.96 1.45
N SER A 951 -0.71 -22.77 0.55
CA SER A 951 0.46 -22.39 -0.26
C SER A 951 0.18 -21.31 -1.31
N LYS A 952 -1.10 -21.06 -1.61
CA LYS A 952 -1.58 -20.21 -2.72
C LYS A 952 -1.04 -20.61 -4.09
N ARG A 953 -0.49 -21.81 -4.23
CA ARG A 953 0.08 -22.30 -5.49
C ARG A 953 -1.02 -22.57 -6.50
N ASP A 954 -0.87 -22.00 -7.70
CA ASP A 954 -1.79 -22.15 -8.82
C ASP A 954 -1.19 -23.13 -9.85
N ALA A 955 -1.93 -24.18 -10.20
CA ALA A 955 -1.55 -25.13 -11.24
C ALA A 955 -2.61 -25.17 -12.35
N ARG A 956 -2.18 -25.09 -13.62
CA ARG A 956 -3.06 -24.93 -14.78
C ARG A 956 -2.71 -25.87 -15.94
N ALA A 957 -3.74 -26.32 -16.64
CA ALA A 957 -3.67 -27.00 -17.92
C ALA A 957 -4.81 -26.52 -18.85
N ALA A 958 -4.70 -26.83 -20.14
CA ALA A 958 -5.79 -26.67 -21.09
C ALA A 958 -6.12 -28.04 -21.68
N VAL A 959 -7.42 -28.38 -21.77
CA VAL A 959 -7.91 -29.64 -22.33
C VAL A 959 -8.93 -29.32 -23.42
N SER A 960 -8.83 -30.01 -24.56
CA SER A 960 -9.71 -29.77 -25.71
C SER A 960 -11.00 -30.58 -25.58
N VAL A 961 -12.14 -29.91 -25.42
CA VAL A 961 -13.47 -30.52 -25.49
C VAL A 961 -13.87 -30.66 -26.95
N LEU A 962 -13.88 -31.89 -27.47
CA LEU A 962 -14.07 -32.17 -28.90
C LEU A 962 -15.29 -33.05 -29.15
N ALA A 963 -16.07 -32.72 -30.18
CA ALA A 963 -17.18 -33.55 -30.64
C ALA A 963 -16.65 -34.86 -31.24
N PRO A 964 -17.21 -36.04 -30.88
CA PRO A 964 -16.90 -37.29 -31.57
C PRO A 964 -17.42 -37.25 -33.01
N THR A 965 -16.62 -37.74 -33.95
CA THR A 965 -16.99 -37.88 -35.37
C THR A 965 -16.91 -39.33 -35.82
N THR A 966 -17.59 -39.66 -36.91
CA THR A 966 -17.45 -40.92 -37.64
C THR A 966 -17.35 -40.62 -39.14
N THR A 967 -16.44 -41.30 -39.83
CA THR A 967 -16.21 -41.13 -41.27
C THR A 967 -16.59 -42.41 -42.01
N VAL A 968 -17.38 -42.31 -43.08
CA VAL A 968 -17.78 -43.44 -43.92
C VAL A 968 -17.40 -43.16 -45.36
N LEU A 969 -16.57 -44.03 -45.95
CA LEU A 969 -16.11 -43.91 -47.33
C LEU A 969 -17.04 -44.66 -48.30
N ALA A 970 -17.43 -44.01 -49.39
CA ALA A 970 -18.10 -44.59 -50.54
C ALA A 970 -17.27 -44.37 -51.81
N ALA A 971 -17.06 -45.45 -52.56
CA ALA A 971 -16.42 -45.46 -53.88
C ALA A 971 -16.99 -46.61 -54.75
N PRO A 972 -16.80 -46.61 -56.08
CA PRO A 972 -17.15 -47.74 -56.94
C PRO A 972 -16.32 -48.99 -56.59
N THR A 973 -16.95 -50.16 -56.53
CA THR A 973 -16.23 -51.43 -56.27
C THR A 973 -15.38 -51.90 -57.46
N SER A 974 -15.59 -51.34 -58.65
CA SER A 974 -14.73 -51.55 -59.81
C SER A 974 -14.66 -50.32 -60.72
N SER A 975 -13.53 -50.17 -61.41
CA SER A 975 -13.29 -49.15 -62.43
C SER A 975 -12.37 -49.70 -63.54
N THR A 976 -12.10 -48.90 -64.57
CA THR A 976 -11.12 -49.20 -65.62
C THR A 976 -9.83 -48.40 -65.40
N GLU A 977 -8.71 -48.92 -65.88
CA GLU A 977 -7.42 -48.24 -65.94
C GLU A 977 -7.54 -46.89 -66.66
N GLY A 978 -7.26 -45.79 -65.95
CA GLY A 978 -7.41 -44.41 -66.44
C GLY A 978 -8.80 -43.78 -66.25
N ASP A 979 -9.79 -44.49 -65.71
CA ASP A 979 -11.04 -43.87 -65.26
C ASP A 979 -10.78 -42.98 -64.03
N GLU A 980 -11.49 -41.85 -63.94
CA GLU A 980 -11.49 -41.02 -62.73
C GLU A 980 -12.43 -41.63 -61.67
N VAL A 981 -11.84 -42.17 -60.60
CA VAL A 981 -12.58 -42.68 -59.45
C VAL A 981 -12.97 -41.52 -58.55
N ALA A 982 -14.27 -41.41 -58.25
CA ALA A 982 -14.81 -40.48 -57.26
C ALA A 982 -14.95 -41.17 -55.89
N PHE A 983 -14.31 -40.60 -54.89
CA PHE A 983 -14.38 -40.97 -53.49
C PHE A 983 -15.24 -39.95 -52.75
N ALA A 984 -16.24 -40.40 -52.00
CA ALA A 984 -17.05 -39.56 -51.13
C ALA A 984 -16.92 -40.06 -49.69
N ALA A 985 -16.33 -39.26 -48.81
CA ALA A 985 -16.24 -39.53 -47.39
C ALA A 985 -17.29 -38.69 -46.65
N THR A 986 -18.34 -39.34 -46.16
CA THR A 986 -19.36 -38.70 -45.32
C THR A 986 -18.86 -38.68 -43.88
N VAL A 987 -18.74 -37.49 -43.30
CA VAL A 987 -18.38 -37.28 -41.89
C VAL A 987 -19.65 -36.94 -41.12
N THR A 988 -19.91 -37.62 -40.00
CA THR A 988 -21.06 -37.33 -39.13
C THR A 988 -20.63 -37.16 -37.68
N GLY A 989 -21.19 -36.16 -37.02
CA GLY A 989 -20.84 -35.71 -35.67
C GLY A 989 -21.68 -34.50 -35.28
N ALA A 990 -21.42 -33.91 -34.10
CA ALA A 990 -22.04 -32.64 -33.70
C ALA A 990 -21.35 -31.42 -34.35
N ASP A 991 -20.08 -31.58 -34.72
CA ASP A 991 -19.31 -30.73 -35.61
C ASP A 991 -18.61 -31.65 -36.63
N VAL A 992 -18.49 -31.19 -37.87
CA VAL A 992 -17.96 -31.94 -39.03
C VAL A 992 -17.16 -31.06 -39.99
N GLU A 993 -16.97 -29.77 -39.70
CA GLU A 993 -16.14 -28.89 -40.54
C GLU A 993 -14.66 -29.29 -40.40
N GLY A 994 -13.94 -29.41 -41.52
CA GLY A 994 -12.54 -29.86 -41.54
C GLY A 994 -12.14 -30.50 -42.86
N THR A 995 -11.04 -31.26 -42.86
CA THR A 995 -10.45 -31.87 -44.06
C THR A 995 -10.31 -33.39 -43.89
N VAL A 996 -10.64 -34.14 -44.95
CA VAL A 996 -10.43 -35.58 -45.06
C VAL A 996 -9.23 -35.88 -45.97
N SER A 997 -8.36 -36.78 -45.52
CA SER A 997 -7.28 -37.38 -46.31
C SER A 997 -7.69 -38.76 -46.83
N PHE A 998 -7.36 -39.07 -48.08
CA PHE A 998 -7.64 -40.34 -48.74
C PHE A 998 -6.32 -41.07 -48.99
N THR A 999 -6.15 -42.26 -48.42
CA THR A 999 -4.88 -43.00 -48.43
C THR A 999 -5.02 -44.42 -48.96
N GLU A 1000 -3.98 -44.92 -49.62
CA GLU A 1000 -3.77 -46.33 -49.93
C GLU A 1000 -2.48 -46.81 -49.23
N GLY A 1001 -2.65 -47.62 -48.17
CA GLY A 1001 -1.58 -47.86 -47.22
C GLY A 1001 -1.02 -46.55 -46.67
N ASP A 1002 0.31 -46.39 -46.71
CA ASP A 1002 1.00 -45.14 -46.32
C ASP A 1002 0.95 -44.04 -47.41
N THR A 1003 0.36 -44.31 -48.58
CA THR A 1003 0.36 -43.37 -49.72
C THR A 1003 -0.86 -42.46 -49.69
N VAL A 1004 -0.67 -41.16 -49.49
CA VAL A 1004 -1.74 -40.16 -49.65
C VAL A 1004 -2.07 -40.00 -51.14
N LEU A 1005 -3.30 -40.32 -51.52
CA LEU A 1005 -3.84 -40.10 -52.86
C LEU A 1005 -4.27 -38.64 -53.05
N GLY A 1006 -4.82 -38.04 -51.99
CA GLY A 1006 -5.14 -36.62 -51.91
C GLY A 1006 -5.99 -36.25 -50.68
N THR A 1007 -6.45 -35.01 -50.63
CA THR A 1007 -7.27 -34.46 -49.54
C THR A 1007 -8.45 -33.67 -50.11
N ALA A 1008 -9.57 -33.63 -49.39
CA ALA A 1008 -10.70 -32.75 -49.69
C ALA A 1008 -11.36 -32.24 -48.41
N ASP A 1009 -11.83 -30.99 -48.45
CA ASP A 1009 -12.56 -30.38 -47.33
C ASP A 1009 -14.00 -30.90 -47.26
N VAL A 1010 -14.55 -30.98 -46.04
CA VAL A 1010 -15.92 -31.42 -45.78
C VAL A 1010 -16.89 -30.27 -46.07
N VAL A 1011 -17.80 -30.47 -47.01
CA VAL A 1011 -18.88 -29.52 -47.35
C VAL A 1011 -20.21 -30.24 -47.17
N ASP A 1012 -21.15 -29.64 -46.43
CA ASP A 1012 -22.45 -30.25 -46.07
C ASP A 1012 -22.33 -31.68 -45.49
N GLY A 1013 -21.25 -31.95 -44.74
CA GLY A 1013 -20.96 -33.26 -44.15
C GLY A 1013 -20.30 -34.28 -45.09
N VAL A 1014 -19.89 -33.91 -46.32
CA VAL A 1014 -19.21 -34.80 -47.26
C VAL A 1014 -17.95 -34.17 -47.85
N ALA A 1015 -16.81 -34.85 -47.71
CA ALA A 1015 -15.60 -34.55 -48.47
C ALA A 1015 -15.57 -35.40 -49.76
N THR A 1016 -15.46 -34.75 -50.93
CA THR A 1016 -15.42 -35.44 -52.23
C THR A 1016 -14.06 -35.27 -52.89
N PHE A 1017 -13.37 -36.38 -53.14
CA PHE A 1017 -12.08 -36.42 -53.83
C PHE A 1017 -12.16 -37.23 -55.13
N ARG A 1018 -11.31 -36.92 -56.12
CA ARG A 1018 -11.30 -37.54 -57.45
C ARG A 1018 -9.87 -37.90 -57.86
N TYR A 1019 -9.67 -39.14 -58.32
CA TYR A 1019 -8.35 -39.66 -58.64
C TYR A 1019 -8.38 -40.62 -59.84
N ALA A 1020 -7.53 -40.38 -60.82
CA ALA A 1020 -7.42 -41.18 -62.05
C ALA A 1020 -6.07 -41.93 -62.17
N GLY A 1021 -5.39 -42.15 -61.03
CA GLY A 1021 -4.03 -42.70 -60.97
C GLY A 1021 -3.91 -44.13 -60.46
N LEU A 1022 -5.02 -44.84 -60.20
CA LEU A 1022 -4.98 -46.25 -59.78
C LEU A 1022 -4.50 -47.13 -60.94
N ALA A 1023 -3.68 -48.14 -60.63
CA ALA A 1023 -3.14 -49.09 -61.59
C ALA A 1023 -4.10 -50.28 -61.77
N VAL A 1024 -3.77 -51.23 -62.65
CA VAL A 1024 -4.54 -52.49 -62.78
C VAL A 1024 -4.28 -53.39 -61.58
N GLY A 1025 -5.29 -53.60 -60.73
CA GLY A 1025 -5.17 -54.40 -59.51
C GLY A 1025 -6.35 -54.24 -58.55
N GLU A 1026 -6.23 -54.82 -57.36
CA GLU A 1026 -7.09 -54.49 -56.22
C GLU A 1026 -6.43 -53.36 -55.42
N HIS A 1027 -7.12 -52.23 -55.34
CA HIS A 1027 -6.70 -51.04 -54.60
C HIS A 1027 -7.52 -50.91 -53.31
N THR A 1028 -6.88 -50.57 -52.18
CA THR A 1028 -7.54 -50.50 -50.86
C THR A 1028 -7.40 -49.11 -50.27
N VAL A 1029 -8.49 -48.35 -50.29
CA VAL A 1029 -8.48 -46.92 -49.90
C VAL A 1029 -9.22 -46.70 -48.58
N VAL A 1030 -8.65 -45.85 -47.74
CA VAL A 1030 -9.19 -45.40 -46.44
C VAL A 1030 -9.39 -43.89 -46.49
N ALA A 1031 -10.43 -43.39 -45.82
CA ALA A 1031 -10.64 -41.95 -45.61
C ALA A 1031 -10.50 -41.60 -44.13
N SER A 1032 -9.71 -40.56 -43.84
CA SER A 1032 -9.39 -40.11 -42.48
C SER A 1032 -9.70 -38.63 -42.33
N PHE A 1033 -10.73 -38.29 -41.55
CA PHE A 1033 -11.02 -36.93 -41.12
C PHE A 1033 -10.00 -36.48 -40.06
N GLY A 1034 -9.38 -35.32 -40.27
CA GLY A 1034 -8.41 -34.75 -39.33
C GLY A 1034 -9.08 -34.16 -38.08
N GLN A 1035 -8.38 -34.22 -36.94
CA GLN A 1035 -8.83 -33.53 -35.72
C GLN A 1035 -8.79 -32.02 -35.93
N THR A 1036 -9.81 -31.31 -35.45
CA THR A 1036 -9.90 -29.84 -35.50
C THR A 1036 -9.82 -29.24 -34.10
N ALA A 1037 -10.07 -27.94 -33.96
CA ALA A 1037 -10.17 -27.28 -32.66
C ALA A 1037 -11.40 -27.71 -31.85
N THR A 1038 -12.39 -28.35 -32.49
CA THR A 1038 -13.74 -28.61 -31.96
C THR A 1038 -14.25 -30.03 -32.21
N ALA A 1039 -13.60 -30.81 -33.09
CA ALA A 1039 -14.01 -32.18 -33.44
C ALA A 1039 -12.83 -33.16 -33.43
N PHE A 1040 -13.07 -34.39 -32.97
CA PHE A 1040 -12.11 -35.49 -33.01
C PHE A 1040 -11.86 -35.99 -34.44
N ALA A 1041 -10.65 -36.49 -34.70
CA ALA A 1041 -10.34 -37.27 -35.90
C ALA A 1041 -11.17 -38.56 -35.95
N SER A 1042 -11.52 -39.03 -37.15
CA SER A 1042 -12.12 -40.34 -37.36
C SER A 1042 -11.69 -40.95 -38.69
N VAL A 1043 -11.76 -42.28 -38.80
CA VAL A 1043 -11.25 -43.06 -39.93
C VAL A 1043 -12.33 -44.02 -40.40
N SER A 1044 -12.47 -44.18 -41.72
CA SER A 1044 -13.42 -45.11 -42.32
C SER A 1044 -12.94 -46.56 -42.30
N ASP A 1045 -13.89 -47.49 -42.43
CA ASP A 1045 -13.57 -48.81 -42.96
C ASP A 1045 -12.90 -48.69 -44.35
N PRO A 1046 -11.98 -49.61 -44.71
CA PRO A 1046 -11.31 -49.61 -46.01
C PRO A 1046 -12.27 -50.05 -47.13
N VAL A 1047 -12.25 -49.33 -48.26
CA VAL A 1047 -13.00 -49.69 -49.47
C VAL A 1047 -12.04 -50.28 -50.51
N VAL A 1048 -12.37 -51.47 -50.99
CA VAL A 1048 -11.60 -52.17 -52.03
C VAL A 1048 -12.21 -51.88 -53.41
N ILE A 1049 -11.34 -51.54 -54.36
CA ILE A 1049 -11.66 -51.18 -55.73
C ILE A 1049 -10.89 -52.11 -56.67
N THR A 1050 -11.59 -52.86 -57.52
CA THR A 1050 -10.94 -53.67 -58.56
C THR A 1050 -10.82 -52.89 -59.86
N VAL A 1051 -9.60 -52.51 -60.24
CA VAL A 1051 -9.32 -51.78 -61.48
C VAL A 1051 -8.98 -52.76 -62.60
N ALA A 1052 -9.80 -52.79 -63.65
CA ALA A 1052 -9.58 -53.63 -64.83
C ALA A 1052 -8.76 -52.89 -65.91
N ALA A 1053 -7.90 -53.62 -66.63
CA ALA A 1053 -7.13 -53.05 -67.75
C ALA A 1053 -8.03 -52.48 -68.86
N ALA A 1054 -7.60 -51.37 -69.48
CA ALA A 1054 -8.41 -50.67 -70.47
C ALA A 1054 -8.74 -51.54 -71.71
N PRO A 1055 -10.01 -51.57 -72.19
CA PRO A 1055 -10.42 -52.41 -73.31
C PRO A 1055 -9.83 -51.90 -74.64
N VAL A 1056 -8.85 -52.64 -75.18
CA VAL A 1056 -8.16 -52.31 -76.43
C VAL A 1056 -9.16 -52.30 -77.61
N PRO A 1057 -9.33 -51.19 -78.34
CA PRO A 1057 -10.30 -51.10 -79.43
C PRO A 1057 -9.87 -51.94 -80.63
N SER A 1058 -10.58 -53.04 -80.89
CA SER A 1058 -10.36 -53.89 -82.06
C SER A 1058 -11.10 -53.36 -83.29
N PRO A 1059 -10.45 -53.23 -84.47
CA PRO A 1059 -11.05 -52.63 -85.66
C PRO A 1059 -12.08 -53.53 -86.34
N THR A 1060 -13.01 -52.90 -87.08
CA THR A 1060 -14.11 -53.55 -87.79
C THR A 1060 -13.69 -54.23 -89.09
N ALA A 1061 -14.33 -55.36 -89.43
CA ALA A 1061 -14.17 -56.01 -90.73
C ALA A 1061 -15.48 -56.66 -91.22
N SER A 1062 -15.61 -56.79 -92.55
CA SER A 1062 -16.77 -57.29 -93.30
C SER A 1062 -16.26 -57.80 -94.67
N PRO A 1063 -16.94 -58.69 -95.42
CA PRO A 1063 -18.02 -59.63 -95.08
C PRO A 1063 -17.56 -61.11 -95.27
N THR A 1064 -18.49 -62.03 -95.52
CA THR A 1064 -18.29 -63.50 -95.66
C THR A 1064 -17.55 -63.97 -96.94
N PRO A 1065 -16.99 -65.20 -96.95
CA PRO A 1065 -15.98 -65.64 -97.92
C PRO A 1065 -16.51 -66.45 -99.12
N GLY A 1066 -15.64 -66.68 -100.11
CA GLY A 1066 -15.86 -67.71 -101.15
C GLY A 1066 -14.60 -68.11 -101.95
N GLY A 1067 -14.41 -69.41 -102.16
CA GLY A 1067 -13.75 -69.95 -103.37
C GLY A 1067 -12.24 -70.27 -103.35
N ASN A 1068 -11.90 -71.49 -102.93
CA ASN A 1068 -11.00 -72.45 -103.61
C ASN A 1068 -9.56 -72.09 -104.08
N ALA A 1069 -8.61 -72.89 -103.56
CA ALA A 1069 -7.63 -73.73 -104.31
C ALA A 1069 -6.14 -73.35 -104.54
N VAL A 1070 -5.25 -74.14 -103.88
CA VAL A 1070 -4.11 -74.97 -104.38
C VAL A 1070 -3.15 -74.41 -105.49
N PRO A 1071 -1.80 -74.56 -105.44
CA PRO A 1071 -0.84 -74.52 -104.31
C PRO A 1071 0.55 -73.83 -104.62
N ALA A 1072 1.45 -73.80 -103.62
CA ALA A 1072 2.94 -73.86 -103.71
C ALA A 1072 3.78 -72.74 -104.40
N GLY A 1073 4.91 -72.34 -103.77
CA GLY A 1073 5.99 -71.58 -104.44
C GLY A 1073 6.83 -70.62 -103.58
N THR A 1074 7.89 -71.15 -102.95
CA THR A 1074 9.07 -70.50 -102.33
C THR A 1074 9.50 -69.06 -102.75
N GLY A 1075 10.05 -68.24 -101.82
CA GLY A 1075 11.13 -67.25 -102.18
C GLY A 1075 11.27 -65.91 -101.40
N SER A 1076 12.09 -65.90 -100.35
CA SER A 1076 12.98 -64.82 -99.81
C SER A 1076 12.85 -63.29 -100.13
N SER A 1077 12.95 -62.49 -99.05
CA SER A 1077 13.90 -61.37 -98.78
C SER A 1077 13.69 -59.86 -99.18
N SER A 1078 13.53 -59.03 -98.13
CA SER A 1078 14.32 -57.82 -97.71
C SER A 1078 14.20 -56.40 -98.33
N GLY A 1079 14.12 -55.38 -97.42
CA GLY A 1079 14.52 -53.96 -97.58
C GLY A 1079 13.39 -52.89 -97.66
N ASP A 1080 13.52 -51.62 -97.21
CA ASP A 1080 14.47 -50.97 -96.25
C ASP A 1080 14.08 -49.47 -95.91
N LEU A 1081 14.47 -48.93 -94.72
CA LEU A 1081 14.71 -47.48 -94.34
C LEU A 1081 13.58 -46.39 -94.42
N ALA A 1082 13.54 -45.20 -93.75
CA ALA A 1082 14.15 -44.61 -92.51
C ALA A 1082 13.62 -43.16 -92.12
N SER A 1083 13.94 -42.63 -90.90
CA SER A 1083 13.91 -41.18 -90.41
C SER A 1083 12.54 -40.51 -90.04
N THR A 1084 12.31 -39.36 -89.33
CA THR A 1084 12.90 -38.44 -88.25
C THR A 1084 11.85 -37.33 -87.89
N GLY A 1085 11.85 -36.46 -86.84
CA GLY A 1085 12.60 -36.25 -85.57
C GLY A 1085 12.63 -34.76 -85.02
N LEU A 1086 12.53 -34.53 -83.67
CA LEU A 1086 12.86 -33.28 -82.85
C LEU A 1086 11.89 -32.03 -82.88
N ASN A 1087 11.84 -31.02 -81.95
CA ASN A 1087 12.14 -30.80 -80.49
C ASN A 1087 11.73 -29.34 -79.98
N VAL A 1088 11.93 -28.98 -78.68
CA VAL A 1088 11.84 -27.64 -77.93
C VAL A 1088 10.43 -26.99 -77.68
N SER A 1089 10.12 -26.03 -76.76
CA SER A 1089 10.80 -24.86 -76.09
C SER A 1089 10.44 -24.63 -74.56
N LEU A 1090 10.39 -23.38 -73.99
CA LEU A 1090 10.36 -23.07 -72.51
C LEU A 1090 9.81 -21.64 -72.09
N TRP A 1091 9.75 -21.33 -70.75
CA TRP A 1091 9.57 -20.03 -69.99
C TRP A 1091 8.12 -19.56 -69.60
N ILE A 1092 7.78 -18.80 -68.50
CA ILE A 1092 8.22 -18.68 -67.05
C ILE A 1092 7.31 -17.68 -66.22
N LEU A 1093 7.35 -17.66 -64.85
CA LEU A 1093 6.67 -16.74 -63.84
C LEU A 1093 5.12 -16.89 -63.66
N GLY A 1094 4.39 -16.36 -62.64
CA GLY A 1094 4.61 -15.57 -61.37
C GLY A 1094 3.31 -14.76 -60.99
N SER A 1095 2.95 -14.21 -59.80
CA SER A 1095 3.41 -14.14 -58.37
C SER A 1095 2.32 -13.46 -57.45
N ILE A 1096 2.52 -13.25 -56.11
CA ILE A 1096 1.65 -12.57 -55.07
C ILE A 1096 0.51 -13.46 -54.48
N LEU A 1097 0.08 -13.50 -53.19
CA LEU A 1097 0.30 -12.76 -51.90
C LEU A 1097 0.56 -13.74 -50.70
N VAL A 1098 0.77 -13.26 -49.46
CA VAL A 1098 1.10 -14.06 -48.22
C VAL A 1098 0.41 -13.49 -46.96
N LEU A 1099 0.03 -14.36 -46.00
CA LEU A 1099 0.07 -14.23 -44.51
C LEU A 1099 -0.78 -15.36 -43.85
N GLY A 1100 -0.46 -15.95 -42.69
CA GLY A 1100 0.77 -15.86 -41.89
C GLY A 1100 0.66 -16.55 -40.51
N ALA A 1101 1.53 -17.53 -40.23
CA ALA A 1101 1.89 -17.98 -38.87
C ALA A 1101 3.07 -17.13 -38.34
N GLY A 1102 3.48 -17.13 -37.07
CA GLY A 1102 3.00 -17.83 -35.87
C GLY A 1102 4.16 -18.08 -34.88
N ALA A 1103 3.87 -18.04 -33.58
CA ALA A 1103 4.69 -18.49 -32.44
C ALA A 1103 6.07 -17.83 -32.10
N SER A 1104 6.32 -17.80 -30.78
CA SER A 1104 7.63 -17.91 -30.08
C SER A 1104 8.56 -16.69 -29.85
N ILE A 1105 8.61 -16.31 -28.56
CA ILE A 1105 9.81 -16.13 -27.70
C ILE A 1105 10.94 -15.19 -28.18
N LEU A 1106 11.26 -14.18 -27.35
CA LEU A 1106 12.60 -13.57 -27.33
C LEU A 1106 13.07 -13.22 -25.90
N VAL A 1107 14.36 -13.44 -25.62
CA VAL A 1107 15.03 -13.17 -24.34
C VAL A 1107 15.62 -11.74 -24.30
N MET A 1108 15.65 -11.11 -23.12
CA MET A 1108 16.31 -9.81 -22.88
C MET A 1108 17.80 -9.78 -23.29
N VAL A 1109 18.23 -8.77 -24.07
CA VAL A 1109 19.56 -8.14 -23.95
C VAL A 1109 19.50 -6.63 -24.28
N ARG A 1110 20.04 -5.78 -23.39
CA ARG A 1110 20.27 -4.33 -23.58
C ARG A 1110 21.05 -3.99 -24.86
N ARG A 1111 20.83 -2.80 -25.44
CA ARG A 1111 21.90 -2.07 -26.17
C ARG A 1111 21.83 -0.54 -26.06
N ARG A 1112 22.98 0.07 -25.77
CA ARG A 1112 23.30 1.50 -25.98
C ARG A 1112 23.70 1.73 -27.45
N ARG A 1113 23.35 2.91 -28.01
CA ARG A 1113 24.22 3.92 -28.70
C ARG A 1113 23.27 4.97 -29.32
N VAL A 1114 23.43 6.30 -29.14
CA VAL A 1114 24.57 7.23 -29.36
C VAL A 1114 24.73 7.59 -30.84
N THR A 1115 24.45 8.88 -31.14
CA THR A 1115 24.66 9.64 -32.41
C THR A 1115 23.97 9.08 -33.67
N GLU A 1116 23.47 9.92 -34.58
CA GLU A 1116 23.67 11.38 -34.75
C GLU A 1116 22.60 12.28 -34.10
#